data_AF-A0A9E3ABX7-F1
#
_entry.id   AF-A0A9E3ABX7-F1
#
_cell.length_a   1.000
_cell.length_b   1.000
_cell.length_c   1.000
_cell.angle_alpha   90.00
_cell.angle_beta   90.00
_cell.angle_gamma   90.00
#
_symmetry.space_group_name_H-M   'P 1'
#
loop_
_entity.id
_entity.type
_entity.pdbx_description
1 polymer ?
#
loop_
_entity_poly.entity_id
_entity_poly.type
_entity_poly.pdbx_seq_one_letter_code
_entity_poly.pdbx_strand_id
1 'polypeptide(L)'
;MQSESESQMVMREQVAVAASGSATALRVRVLSGSMIMLVSSALVGATNLIYNIAIARVLGATEFGQATAIYTLLMLLSSITLAFQLVCSKFIAKNAEMAAKIAVYQSLHRRSWQVAIVVGALLIYSSAVVSSYLNLPTRNYVVLLGIGTAFYIPLGVRRGLMQGLYHFRHLAENFVLEVVVKLGGALVLLHYGYGVTGVIVAVVASVMMAYLAGAPRPSLQVAARPGLPASFSEGMQAIVFFVGQVIINNIDIVLVKHFFPGAMAGLYAAIALVGRVVYMLSWSVVSSMFPVSAGSSQERSGRTVLSTALLLVVVVASLFTLAVWLAPEKLWRMVLGYHFMVNSPASFSSLLVLYAALTGIYSFSVVMMTYEMSRRIANTSWLQLAVSAAIAVGIYIFHSTLHDVITVQLVLMIFLLVAVSVPFLRAQQFPGREQADYGAHPRLKHLRVVDENEVIAEFLKAEFYQPEFDRYRDRFYSIVHRPDLENHRENRIRRALLFRRRGRMWRELPADTEWWQVELDSDDLSRIRAFPRKQWRSFAADSFYLIDMIERIRQQVEAPEGNRFSIKMRGVAADLEQKLVTNSVLLIGVDEYSPLTIIEGNHRMAAAMLIDPATAHQHFSFYCGLSPNMTRCCWYQTDFSTLARYAGNIVRYMFHDRDFFIQRILRGEMSATDIREA
;
A
#
# COMPACT_ATOMS: atom_id res chain seq x y z
N MET A 1 -11.39 -20.48 51.60
CA MET A 1 -10.28 -19.52 51.36
C MET A 1 -9.31 -19.96 50.27
N GLN A 2 -9.00 -21.26 50.07
CA GLN A 2 -8.09 -21.69 48.97
C GLN A 2 -8.74 -21.72 47.57
N SER A 3 -10.05 -22.02 47.43
CA SER A 3 -10.69 -22.08 46.10
C SER A 3 -11.10 -20.71 45.51
N GLU A 4 -11.32 -19.69 46.35
CA GLU A 4 -11.53 -18.30 45.89
C GLU A 4 -10.22 -17.65 45.41
N SER A 5 -9.09 -18.04 46.01
CA SER A 5 -7.75 -17.61 45.59
C SER A 5 -7.41 -18.12 44.19
N GLU A 6 -7.65 -19.40 43.90
CA GLU A 6 -7.41 -19.98 42.56
C GLU A 6 -8.38 -19.42 41.50
N SER A 7 -9.64 -19.20 41.85
CA SER A 7 -10.64 -18.62 40.93
C SER A 7 -10.32 -17.16 40.59
N GLN A 8 -9.82 -16.37 41.55
CA GLN A 8 -9.35 -15.00 41.28
C GLN A 8 -8.00 -14.96 40.53
N MET A 9 -7.14 -15.97 40.69
CA MET A 9 -5.86 -16.08 39.97
C MET A 9 -6.10 -16.46 38.51
N VAL A 10 -6.97 -17.44 38.23
CA VAL A 10 -7.38 -17.84 36.87
C VAL A 10 -8.15 -16.72 36.17
N MET A 11 -8.98 -15.97 36.90
CA MET A 11 -9.67 -14.80 36.32
C MET A 11 -8.71 -13.62 36.06
N ARG A 12 -7.68 -13.41 36.89
CA ARG A 12 -6.61 -12.44 36.62
C ARG A 12 -5.72 -12.86 35.46
N GLU A 13 -5.47 -14.14 35.28
CA GLU A 13 -4.69 -14.68 34.17
C GLU A 13 -5.47 -14.64 32.84
N GLN A 14 -6.78 -14.93 32.86
CA GLN A 14 -7.65 -14.76 31.70
C GLN A 14 -7.90 -13.28 31.34
N VAL A 15 -7.99 -12.39 32.33
CA VAL A 15 -8.07 -10.93 32.09
C VAL A 15 -6.72 -10.37 31.61
N ALA A 16 -5.58 -10.92 32.05
CA ALA A 16 -4.25 -10.55 31.54
C ALA A 16 -3.99 -11.06 30.11
N VAL A 17 -4.51 -12.24 29.74
CA VAL A 17 -4.44 -12.79 28.37
C VAL A 17 -5.42 -12.06 27.43
N ALA A 18 -6.58 -11.61 27.92
CA ALA A 18 -7.51 -10.77 27.17
C ALA A 18 -7.02 -9.30 27.02
N ALA A 19 -6.27 -8.78 27.99
CA ALA A 19 -5.74 -7.42 27.99
C ALA A 19 -4.35 -7.28 27.32
N SER A 20 -3.70 -8.37 26.93
CA SER A 20 -2.38 -8.39 26.27
C SER A 20 -2.43 -8.61 24.75
N GLY A 21 -3.60 -8.46 24.13
CA GLY A 21 -3.75 -8.22 22.68
C GLY A 21 -3.17 -6.86 22.26
N SER A 22 -1.94 -6.57 22.68
CA SER A 22 -1.25 -5.33 22.40
C SER A 22 -1.10 -5.19 20.88
N ALA A 23 -1.29 -3.97 20.38
CA ALA A 23 -0.95 -3.62 19.00
C ALA A 23 0.48 -4.09 18.63
N THR A 24 1.36 -4.26 19.62
CA THR A 24 2.70 -4.84 19.52
C THR A 24 2.68 -6.33 19.14
N ALA A 25 1.87 -7.18 19.78
CA ALA A 25 1.74 -8.60 19.44
C ALA A 25 1.17 -8.81 18.03
N LEU A 26 0.19 -7.98 17.64
CA LEU A 26 -0.35 -7.97 16.28
C LEU A 26 0.71 -7.53 15.26
N ARG A 27 1.46 -6.46 15.55
CA ARG A 27 2.58 -6.00 14.71
C ARG A 27 3.67 -7.06 14.55
N VAL A 28 4.08 -7.71 15.64
CA VAL A 28 5.09 -8.78 15.60
C VAL A 28 4.60 -9.97 14.77
N ARG A 29 3.34 -10.38 14.91
CA ARG A 29 2.75 -11.47 14.11
C ARG A 29 2.62 -11.12 12.63
N VAL A 30 2.32 -9.86 12.29
CA VAL A 30 2.27 -9.38 10.90
C VAL A 30 3.67 -9.26 10.29
N LEU A 31 4.66 -8.75 11.02
CA LEU A 31 6.05 -8.62 10.57
C LEU A 31 6.71 -9.98 10.35
N SER A 32 6.61 -10.89 11.33
CA SER A 32 7.13 -12.25 11.19
C SER A 32 6.41 -13.03 10.09
N GLY A 33 5.09 -12.87 10.00
CA GLY A 33 4.27 -13.44 8.95
C GLY A 33 4.64 -12.94 7.55
N SER A 34 4.93 -11.65 7.40
CA SER A 34 5.33 -11.05 6.12
C SER A 34 6.70 -11.57 5.66
N MET A 35 7.67 -11.73 6.57
CA MET A 35 8.97 -12.33 6.25
C MET A 35 8.84 -13.80 5.81
N ILE A 36 7.99 -14.58 6.48
CA ILE A 36 7.70 -15.97 6.09
C ILE A 36 7.09 -16.03 4.68
N MET A 37 6.14 -15.13 4.37
CA MET A 37 5.54 -15.05 3.03
C MET A 37 6.55 -14.63 1.96
N LEU A 38 7.48 -13.74 2.28
CA LEU A 38 8.53 -13.30 1.35
C LEU A 38 9.47 -14.47 1.01
N VAL A 39 9.99 -15.16 2.03
CA VAL A 39 10.89 -16.32 1.85
C VAL A 39 10.17 -17.45 1.10
N SER A 40 8.92 -17.74 1.44
CA SER A 40 8.15 -18.78 0.76
C SER A 40 7.84 -18.43 -0.69
N SER A 41 7.55 -17.17 -1.00
CA SER A 41 7.34 -16.70 -2.37
C SER A 41 8.61 -16.83 -3.22
N ALA A 42 9.77 -16.51 -2.65
CA ALA A 42 11.07 -16.71 -3.30
C ALA A 42 11.34 -18.19 -3.59
N LEU A 43 11.09 -19.07 -2.61
CA LEU A 43 11.21 -20.52 -2.78
C LEU A 43 10.25 -21.07 -3.85
N VAL A 44 8.99 -20.65 -3.81
CA VAL A 44 7.96 -20.99 -4.81
C VAL A 44 8.37 -20.56 -6.21
N GLY A 45 8.93 -19.35 -6.35
CA GLY A 45 9.45 -18.84 -7.61
C GLY A 45 10.63 -19.66 -8.12
N ALA A 46 11.61 -19.96 -7.25
CA ALA A 46 12.78 -20.76 -7.59
C ALA A 46 12.40 -22.19 -8.01
N THR A 47 11.52 -22.85 -7.26
CA THR A 47 11.07 -24.22 -7.60
C THR A 47 10.26 -24.24 -8.89
N ASN A 48 9.44 -23.21 -9.17
CA ASN A 48 8.77 -23.09 -10.47
C ASN A 48 9.76 -22.87 -11.61
N LEU A 49 10.82 -22.10 -11.42
CA LEU A 49 11.88 -21.93 -12.43
C LEU A 49 12.58 -23.28 -12.71
N ILE A 50 12.96 -24.01 -11.66
CA ILE A 50 13.56 -25.35 -11.76
C ILE A 50 12.61 -26.30 -12.50
N TYR A 51 11.33 -26.32 -12.13
CA TYR A 51 10.30 -27.10 -12.81
C TYR A 51 10.27 -26.83 -14.31
N ASN A 52 10.20 -25.55 -14.70
CA ASN A 52 10.10 -25.18 -16.10
C ASN A 52 11.36 -25.57 -16.90
N ILE A 53 12.55 -25.39 -16.32
CA ILE A 53 13.81 -25.83 -16.91
C ILE A 53 13.83 -27.36 -17.07
N ALA A 54 13.40 -28.10 -16.04
CA ALA A 54 13.42 -29.56 -16.06
C ALA A 54 12.48 -30.13 -17.12
N ILE A 55 11.23 -29.64 -17.21
CA ILE A 55 10.30 -30.12 -18.24
C ILE A 55 10.73 -29.70 -19.65
N ALA A 56 11.33 -28.52 -19.83
CA ALA A 56 11.82 -28.06 -21.13
C ALA A 56 12.92 -28.97 -21.67
N ARG A 57 13.85 -29.41 -20.81
CA ARG A 57 14.93 -30.32 -21.16
C ARG A 57 14.45 -31.70 -21.61
N VAL A 58 13.36 -32.20 -21.02
CA VAL A 58 12.84 -33.55 -21.29
C VAL A 58 11.88 -33.58 -22.48
N LEU A 59 10.96 -32.62 -22.57
CA LEU A 59 9.88 -32.61 -23.57
C LEU A 59 10.31 -32.04 -24.94
N GLY A 60 11.36 -31.20 -24.98
CA GLY A 60 11.69 -30.43 -26.19
C GLY A 60 10.67 -29.32 -26.50
N ALA A 61 10.93 -28.51 -27.54
CA ALA A 61 10.20 -27.26 -27.76
C ALA A 61 8.68 -27.45 -27.99
N THR A 62 8.28 -28.36 -28.88
CA THR A 62 6.87 -28.55 -29.26
C THR A 62 6.00 -28.97 -28.07
N GLU A 63 6.42 -30.00 -27.33
CA GLU A 63 5.69 -30.53 -26.18
C GLU A 63 5.75 -29.58 -24.98
N PHE A 64 6.88 -28.89 -24.77
CA PHE A 64 6.98 -27.81 -23.77
C PHE A 64 5.99 -26.67 -24.06
N GLY A 65 5.83 -26.30 -25.34
CA GLY A 65 4.84 -25.31 -25.78
C GLY A 65 3.40 -25.75 -25.50
N GLN A 66 3.08 -27.04 -25.67
CA GLN A 66 1.77 -27.59 -25.32
C GLN A 66 1.51 -27.57 -23.80
N ALA A 67 2.47 -28.04 -23.00
CA ALA A 67 2.37 -28.04 -21.55
C ALA A 67 2.23 -26.60 -21.00
N THR A 68 3.04 -25.68 -21.52
CA THR A 68 3.01 -24.28 -21.09
C THR A 68 1.70 -23.61 -21.47
N ALA A 69 1.15 -23.84 -22.67
CA ALA A 69 -0.13 -23.26 -23.07
C ALA A 69 -1.28 -23.67 -22.11
N ILE A 70 -1.34 -24.94 -21.71
CA ILE A 70 -2.33 -25.42 -20.74
C ILE A 70 -2.13 -24.79 -19.36
N TYR A 71 -0.89 -24.72 -18.90
CA TYR A 71 -0.57 -24.04 -17.65
C TYR A 71 -0.93 -22.55 -17.71
N THR A 72 -0.71 -21.89 -18.83
CA THR A 72 -1.08 -20.49 -19.08
C THR A 72 -2.58 -20.28 -19.03
N LEU A 73 -3.40 -21.22 -19.56
CA LEU A 73 -4.85 -21.17 -19.39
C LEU A 73 -5.24 -21.24 -17.91
N LEU A 74 -4.60 -22.09 -17.11
CA LEU A 74 -4.81 -22.13 -15.65
C LEU A 74 -4.42 -20.79 -15.00
N MET A 75 -3.31 -20.19 -15.43
CA MET A 75 -2.87 -18.88 -14.95
C MET A 75 -3.87 -17.77 -15.30
N LEU A 76 -4.51 -17.80 -16.47
CA LEU A 76 -5.58 -16.85 -16.81
C LEU A 76 -6.78 -16.99 -15.85
N LEU A 77 -7.14 -18.23 -15.51
CA LEU A 77 -8.21 -18.55 -14.55
C LEU A 77 -7.85 -18.17 -13.10
N SER A 78 -6.56 -17.98 -12.78
CA SER A 78 -6.11 -17.55 -11.45
C SER A 78 -6.68 -16.20 -11.03
N SER A 79 -7.07 -15.34 -11.98
CA SER A 79 -7.75 -14.09 -11.69
C SER A 79 -9.04 -14.28 -10.86
N ILE A 80 -9.82 -15.32 -11.17
CA ILE A 80 -11.04 -15.69 -10.43
C ILE A 80 -10.65 -16.19 -9.04
N THR A 81 -9.66 -17.08 -8.96
CA THR A 81 -9.16 -17.65 -7.70
C THR A 81 -8.63 -16.56 -6.76
N LEU A 82 -7.84 -15.62 -7.28
CA LEU A 82 -7.28 -14.49 -6.54
C LEU A 82 -8.36 -13.53 -6.06
N ALA A 83 -9.41 -13.29 -6.86
CA ALA A 83 -10.55 -12.49 -6.43
C ALA A 83 -11.24 -13.12 -5.21
N PHE A 84 -11.52 -14.42 -5.25
CA PHE A 84 -12.08 -15.15 -4.10
C PHE A 84 -11.14 -15.11 -2.88
N GLN A 85 -9.84 -15.29 -3.09
CA GLN A 85 -8.84 -15.24 -2.01
C GLN A 85 -8.82 -13.87 -1.32
N LEU A 86 -8.75 -12.79 -2.10
CA LEU A 86 -8.69 -11.42 -1.60
C LEU A 86 -9.97 -11.04 -0.83
N VAL A 87 -11.13 -11.32 -1.43
CA VAL A 87 -12.45 -11.03 -0.86
C VAL A 87 -12.65 -11.80 0.45
N CYS A 88 -12.33 -13.09 0.45
CA CYS A 88 -12.41 -13.95 1.63
C CYS A 88 -11.48 -13.45 2.76
N SER A 89 -10.22 -13.18 2.44
CA SER A 89 -9.24 -12.66 3.40
C SER A 89 -9.70 -11.35 4.04
N LYS A 90 -10.17 -10.41 3.22
CA LYS A 90 -10.62 -9.11 3.69
C LYS A 90 -11.83 -9.20 4.61
N PHE A 91 -12.84 -10.00 4.26
CA PHE A 91 -14.03 -10.12 5.10
C PHE A 91 -13.77 -10.88 6.39
N ILE A 92 -12.90 -11.88 6.36
CA ILE A 92 -12.49 -12.58 7.58
C ILE A 92 -11.69 -11.65 8.50
N ALA A 93 -10.80 -10.81 7.96
CA ALA A 93 -10.04 -9.85 8.74
C ALA A 93 -10.89 -8.72 9.34
N LYS A 94 -11.99 -8.32 8.67
CA LYS A 94 -12.89 -7.23 9.14
C LYS A 94 -13.83 -7.67 10.28
N ASN A 95 -14.20 -8.94 10.35
CA ASN A 95 -15.10 -9.42 11.40
C ASN A 95 -14.30 -9.74 12.68
N ALA A 96 -14.76 -9.28 13.84
CA ALA A 96 -14.12 -9.60 15.12
C ALA A 96 -14.53 -11.02 15.59
N GLU A 97 -15.81 -11.35 15.46
CA GLU A 97 -16.37 -12.62 15.94
C GLU A 97 -16.03 -13.82 15.05
N MET A 98 -15.68 -14.94 15.69
CA MET A 98 -15.32 -16.17 15.00
C MET A 98 -16.51 -16.79 14.24
N ALA A 99 -17.74 -16.69 14.78
CA ALA A 99 -18.95 -17.20 14.14
C ALA A 99 -19.25 -16.47 12.81
N ALA A 100 -19.07 -15.15 12.77
CA ALA A 100 -19.23 -14.36 11.54
C ALA A 100 -18.18 -14.70 10.48
N LYS A 101 -16.92 -14.90 10.89
CA LYS A 101 -15.84 -15.36 9.99
C LYS A 101 -16.16 -16.72 9.35
N ILE A 102 -16.69 -17.66 10.12
CA ILE A 102 -17.10 -18.99 9.64
C ILE A 102 -18.25 -18.87 8.65
N ALA A 103 -19.28 -18.07 8.94
CA ALA A 103 -20.42 -17.85 8.05
C ALA A 103 -19.98 -17.28 6.69
N VAL A 104 -19.09 -16.28 6.70
CA VAL A 104 -18.51 -15.70 5.49
C VAL A 104 -17.73 -16.74 4.69
N TYR A 105 -16.86 -17.51 5.36
CA TYR A 105 -16.08 -18.57 4.71
C TYR A 105 -16.99 -19.63 4.06
N GLN A 106 -17.99 -20.13 4.78
CA GLN A 106 -18.91 -21.15 4.27
C GLN A 106 -19.72 -20.64 3.06
N SER A 107 -20.19 -19.40 3.12
CA SER A 107 -20.91 -18.75 2.02
C SER A 107 -20.03 -18.61 0.78
N LEU A 108 -18.81 -18.05 0.94
CA LEU A 108 -17.88 -17.87 -0.17
C LEU A 108 -17.35 -19.20 -0.72
N HIS A 109 -17.10 -20.20 0.13
CA HIS A 109 -16.63 -21.52 -0.29
C HIS A 109 -17.71 -22.28 -1.06
N ARG A 110 -18.99 -22.13 -0.68
CA ARG A 110 -20.11 -22.70 -1.46
C ARG A 110 -20.24 -22.04 -2.83
N ARG A 111 -20.18 -20.71 -2.89
CA ARG A 111 -20.23 -19.95 -4.15
C ARG A 111 -19.03 -20.24 -5.04
N SER A 112 -17.82 -20.37 -4.47
CA SER A 112 -16.63 -20.69 -5.25
C SER A 112 -16.73 -22.08 -5.86
N TRP A 113 -17.27 -23.08 -5.17
CA TRP A 113 -17.56 -24.40 -5.76
C TRP A 113 -18.58 -24.34 -6.89
N GLN A 114 -19.66 -23.57 -6.74
CA GLN A 114 -20.64 -23.37 -7.83
C GLN A 114 -19.97 -22.77 -9.07
N VAL A 115 -19.19 -21.71 -8.90
CA VAL A 115 -18.43 -21.08 -9.99
C VAL A 115 -17.41 -22.06 -10.58
N ALA A 116 -16.70 -22.82 -9.74
CA ALA A 116 -15.68 -23.76 -10.18
C ALA A 116 -16.25 -24.91 -11.00
N ILE A 117 -17.41 -25.45 -10.61
CA ILE A 117 -18.12 -26.49 -11.36
C ILE A 117 -18.62 -25.93 -12.69
N VAL A 118 -19.21 -24.73 -12.71
CA VAL A 118 -19.69 -24.10 -13.97
C VAL A 118 -18.52 -23.85 -14.92
N VAL A 119 -17.44 -23.23 -14.44
CA VAL A 119 -16.25 -22.93 -15.27
C VAL A 119 -15.56 -24.22 -15.72
N GLY A 120 -15.39 -25.19 -14.82
CA GLY A 120 -14.79 -26.49 -15.15
C GLY A 120 -15.61 -27.27 -16.17
N ALA A 121 -16.94 -27.32 -16.00
CA ALA A 121 -17.85 -27.96 -16.96
C ALA A 121 -17.85 -27.25 -18.31
N LEU A 122 -17.82 -25.92 -18.32
CA LEU A 122 -17.71 -25.13 -19.54
C LEU A 122 -16.41 -25.43 -20.29
N LEU A 123 -15.27 -25.51 -19.60
CA LEU A 123 -13.97 -25.86 -20.20
C LEU A 123 -13.96 -27.29 -20.78
N ILE A 124 -14.57 -28.24 -20.07
CA ILE A 124 -14.70 -29.63 -20.55
C ILE A 124 -15.60 -29.67 -21.79
N TYR A 125 -16.73 -28.98 -21.76
CA TYR A 125 -17.66 -28.89 -22.88
C TYR A 125 -17.02 -28.22 -24.10
N SER A 126 -16.32 -27.11 -23.91
CA SER A 126 -15.61 -26.39 -24.97
C SER A 126 -14.25 -27.00 -25.33
N SER A 127 -13.88 -28.17 -24.77
CA SER A 127 -12.54 -28.74 -24.91
C SER A 127 -12.12 -28.97 -26.36
N ALA A 128 -13.06 -29.40 -27.22
CA ALA A 128 -12.79 -29.58 -28.64
C ALA A 128 -12.43 -28.25 -29.34
N VAL A 129 -13.20 -27.19 -29.06
CA VAL A 129 -12.99 -25.85 -29.64
C VAL A 129 -11.69 -25.23 -29.13
N VAL A 130 -11.40 -25.35 -27.83
CA VAL A 130 -10.16 -24.84 -27.24
C VAL A 130 -8.94 -25.60 -27.78
N SER A 131 -9.03 -26.92 -27.92
CA SER A 131 -7.94 -27.72 -28.47
C SER A 131 -7.69 -27.48 -29.94
N SER A 132 -8.73 -27.28 -30.75
CA SER A 132 -8.57 -26.91 -32.16
C SER A 132 -7.98 -25.50 -32.27
N TYR A 133 -8.46 -24.55 -31.46
CA TYR A 133 -7.93 -23.20 -31.44
C TYR A 133 -6.44 -23.19 -31.07
N LEU A 134 -6.02 -23.95 -30.05
CA LEU A 134 -4.62 -23.97 -29.61
C LEU A 134 -3.73 -24.96 -30.38
N ASN A 135 -4.24 -25.59 -31.44
CA ASN A 135 -3.50 -26.62 -32.18
C ASN A 135 -2.88 -27.67 -31.23
N LEU A 136 -3.70 -28.21 -30.32
CA LEU A 136 -3.29 -29.24 -29.36
C LEU A 136 -3.54 -30.63 -29.95
N PRO A 137 -2.63 -31.60 -29.70
CA PRO A 137 -2.76 -32.94 -30.26
C PRO A 137 -3.92 -33.75 -29.67
N THR A 138 -4.40 -33.37 -28.48
CA THR A 138 -5.51 -34.06 -27.81
C THR A 138 -6.37 -33.09 -26.99
N ARG A 139 -7.68 -33.36 -26.95
CA ARG A 139 -8.63 -32.65 -26.09
C ARG A 139 -8.46 -32.95 -24.61
N ASN A 140 -7.81 -34.07 -24.28
CA ASN A 140 -7.65 -34.53 -22.90
C ASN A 140 -6.90 -33.53 -22.04
N TYR A 141 -6.00 -32.74 -22.62
CA TYR A 141 -5.28 -31.68 -21.92
C TYR A 141 -6.22 -30.61 -21.34
N VAL A 142 -7.22 -30.20 -22.12
CA VAL A 142 -8.21 -29.21 -21.69
C VAL A 142 -9.22 -29.84 -20.72
N VAL A 143 -9.56 -31.11 -20.90
CA VAL A 143 -10.42 -31.86 -19.95
C VAL A 143 -9.75 -31.96 -18.58
N LEU A 144 -8.47 -32.34 -18.52
CA LEU A 144 -7.69 -32.40 -17.28
C LEU A 144 -7.60 -31.01 -16.62
N LEU A 145 -7.39 -29.95 -17.42
CA LEU A 145 -7.42 -28.58 -16.93
C LEU A 145 -8.78 -28.21 -16.31
N GLY A 146 -9.89 -28.61 -16.92
CA GLY A 146 -11.24 -28.39 -16.39
C GLY A 146 -11.43 -29.04 -15.02
N ILE A 147 -10.93 -30.27 -14.85
CA ILE A 147 -10.93 -30.98 -13.55
C ILE A 147 -10.08 -30.22 -12.52
N GLY A 148 -8.86 -29.82 -12.88
CA GLY A 148 -7.99 -29.04 -11.98
C GLY A 148 -8.62 -27.70 -11.57
N THR A 149 -9.29 -27.03 -12.51
CA THR A 149 -9.98 -25.75 -12.27
C THR A 149 -11.08 -25.87 -11.22
N ALA A 150 -11.80 -27.00 -11.19
CA ALA A 150 -12.83 -27.28 -10.19
C ALA A 150 -12.29 -27.20 -8.75
N PHE A 151 -11.04 -27.58 -8.52
CA PHE A 151 -10.37 -27.48 -7.21
C PHE A 151 -9.57 -26.17 -7.04
N TYR A 152 -9.09 -25.58 -8.14
CA TYR A 152 -8.26 -24.38 -8.11
C TYR A 152 -9.02 -23.15 -7.60
N ILE A 153 -10.26 -22.93 -8.05
CA ILE A 153 -11.06 -21.76 -7.64
C ILE A 153 -11.41 -21.83 -6.13
N PRO A 154 -11.91 -22.96 -5.58
CA PRO A 154 -12.19 -23.09 -4.16
C PRO A 154 -10.93 -23.05 -3.28
N LEU A 155 -9.77 -23.46 -3.79
CA LEU A 155 -8.48 -23.30 -3.11
C LEU A 155 -8.20 -21.83 -2.77
N GLY A 156 -8.59 -20.89 -3.64
CA GLY A 156 -8.49 -19.45 -3.36
C GLY A 156 -9.21 -19.04 -2.08
N VAL A 157 -10.41 -19.56 -1.83
CA VAL A 157 -11.17 -19.27 -0.59
C VAL A 157 -10.47 -19.84 0.64
N ARG A 158 -9.87 -21.04 0.55
CA ARG A 158 -9.07 -21.64 1.64
C ARG A 158 -7.83 -20.81 1.96
N ARG A 159 -7.10 -20.37 0.94
CA ARG A 159 -5.96 -19.45 1.09
C ARG A 159 -6.40 -18.12 1.68
N GLY A 160 -7.56 -17.61 1.27
CA GLY A 160 -8.16 -16.40 1.80
C GLY A 160 -8.49 -16.51 3.29
N LEU A 161 -9.00 -17.66 3.74
CA LEU A 161 -9.22 -17.96 5.16
C LEU A 161 -7.90 -17.91 5.96
N MET A 162 -6.87 -18.60 5.49
CA MET A 162 -5.55 -18.59 6.14
C MET A 162 -4.98 -17.17 6.22
N GLN A 163 -5.07 -16.41 5.13
CA GLN A 163 -4.59 -15.04 5.04
C GLN A 163 -5.37 -14.09 5.95
N GLY A 164 -6.71 -14.19 5.99
CA GLY A 164 -7.58 -13.37 6.84
C GLY A 164 -7.47 -13.67 8.34
N LEU A 165 -7.06 -14.90 8.70
CA LEU A 165 -6.74 -15.29 10.08
C LEU A 165 -5.29 -14.99 10.48
N TYR A 166 -4.48 -14.41 9.58
CA TYR A 166 -3.04 -14.18 9.78
C TYR A 166 -2.24 -15.48 10.03
N HIS A 167 -2.70 -16.63 9.50
CA HIS A 167 -1.99 -17.91 9.53
C HIS A 167 -0.99 -18.02 8.38
N PHE A 168 -0.08 -17.05 8.26
CA PHE A 168 0.88 -16.92 7.16
C PHE A 168 1.78 -18.16 6.98
N ARG A 169 2.15 -18.84 8.07
CA ARG A 169 2.93 -20.08 8.00
C ARG A 169 2.20 -21.20 7.26
N HIS A 170 0.93 -21.45 7.60
CA HIS A 170 0.13 -22.48 6.93
C HIS A 170 -0.13 -22.11 5.46
N LEU A 171 -0.31 -20.82 5.18
CA LEU A 171 -0.44 -20.32 3.80
C LEU A 171 0.84 -20.55 2.98
N ALA A 172 2.01 -20.25 3.57
CA ALA A 172 3.31 -20.50 2.96
C ALA A 172 3.56 -22.00 2.72
N GLU A 173 3.30 -22.86 3.71
CA GLU A 173 3.38 -24.32 3.59
C GLU A 173 2.48 -24.84 2.47
N ASN A 174 1.27 -24.29 2.33
CA ASN A 174 0.34 -24.66 1.26
C ASN A 174 0.85 -24.29 -0.15
N PHE A 175 1.47 -23.11 -0.32
CA PHE A 175 2.07 -22.73 -1.59
C PHE A 175 3.29 -23.60 -1.93
N VAL A 176 4.16 -23.86 -0.96
CA VAL A 176 5.34 -24.71 -1.15
C VAL A 176 4.94 -26.14 -1.49
N LEU A 177 3.93 -26.70 -0.81
CA LEU A 177 3.38 -28.02 -1.10
C LEU A 177 2.91 -28.14 -2.55
N GLU A 178 2.16 -27.16 -3.06
CA GLU A 178 1.70 -27.15 -4.45
C GLU A 178 2.88 -27.28 -5.43
N VAL A 179 3.91 -26.44 -5.27
CA VAL A 179 5.01 -26.43 -6.25
C VAL A 179 5.92 -27.65 -6.12
N VAL A 180 6.14 -28.16 -4.91
CA VAL A 180 6.93 -29.38 -4.68
C VAL A 180 6.21 -30.61 -5.27
N VAL A 181 4.90 -30.76 -5.03
CA VAL A 181 4.11 -31.86 -5.61
C VAL A 181 4.09 -31.75 -7.14
N LYS A 182 3.95 -30.53 -7.68
CA LYS A 182 4.00 -30.27 -9.13
C LYS A 182 5.34 -30.70 -9.73
N LEU A 183 6.46 -30.31 -9.11
CA LEU A 183 7.81 -30.67 -9.58
C LEU A 183 8.06 -32.17 -9.48
N GLY A 184 7.88 -32.76 -8.30
CA GLY A 184 8.11 -34.18 -8.06
C GLY A 184 7.21 -35.06 -8.93
N GLY A 185 5.92 -34.73 -8.99
CA GLY A 185 4.95 -35.46 -9.81
C GLY A 185 5.28 -35.40 -11.29
N ALA A 186 5.70 -34.24 -11.80
CA ALA A 186 6.07 -34.10 -13.21
C ALA A 186 7.33 -34.90 -13.54
N LEU A 187 8.37 -34.85 -12.70
CA LEU A 187 9.60 -35.63 -12.92
C LEU A 187 9.33 -37.14 -12.90
N VAL A 188 8.52 -37.62 -11.94
CA VAL A 188 8.15 -39.03 -11.84
C VAL A 188 7.36 -39.48 -13.07
N LEU A 189 6.32 -38.74 -13.47
CA LEU A 189 5.48 -39.13 -14.61
C LEU A 189 6.24 -39.01 -15.95
N LEU A 190 7.14 -38.04 -16.08
CA LEU A 190 8.03 -37.94 -17.24
C LEU A 190 9.01 -39.11 -17.31
N HIS A 191 9.54 -39.55 -16.16
CA HIS A 191 10.44 -40.71 -16.11
C HIS A 191 9.75 -42.00 -16.61
N TYR A 192 8.45 -42.17 -16.33
CA TYR A 192 7.65 -43.28 -16.85
C TYR A 192 7.10 -43.07 -18.27
N GLY A 193 7.50 -41.99 -18.96
CA GLY A 193 7.14 -41.76 -20.37
C GLY A 193 5.74 -41.19 -20.62
N TYR A 194 5.05 -40.65 -19.60
CA TYR A 194 3.72 -40.05 -19.78
C TYR A 194 3.72 -38.70 -20.52
N GLY A 195 4.89 -38.17 -20.89
CA GLY A 195 5.06 -36.95 -21.68
C GLY A 195 4.29 -35.74 -21.13
N VAL A 196 3.71 -34.95 -22.03
CA VAL A 196 2.90 -33.75 -21.70
C VAL A 196 1.71 -34.08 -20.79
N THR A 197 1.05 -35.22 -21.01
CA THR A 197 -0.07 -35.66 -20.16
C THR A 197 0.37 -35.79 -18.71
N GLY A 198 1.54 -36.41 -18.47
CA GLY A 198 2.13 -36.56 -17.15
C GLY A 198 2.37 -35.21 -16.46
N VAL A 199 2.87 -34.23 -17.19
CA VAL A 199 3.09 -32.87 -16.67
C VAL A 199 1.78 -32.18 -16.27
N ILE A 200 0.73 -32.30 -17.09
CA ILE A 200 -0.58 -31.71 -16.78
C ILE A 200 -1.24 -32.41 -15.59
N VAL A 201 -1.16 -33.75 -15.52
CA VAL A 201 -1.66 -34.52 -14.38
C VAL A 201 -0.95 -34.12 -13.10
N ALA A 202 0.36 -33.89 -13.13
CA ALA A 202 1.12 -33.42 -11.97
C ALA A 202 0.64 -32.04 -11.47
N VAL A 203 0.31 -31.12 -12.39
CA VAL A 203 -0.25 -29.80 -12.05
C VAL A 203 -1.65 -29.93 -11.44
N VAL A 204 -2.51 -30.78 -12.00
CA VAL A 204 -3.85 -31.03 -11.46
C VAL A 204 -3.76 -31.65 -10.06
N ALA A 205 -2.92 -32.68 -9.92
CA ALA A 205 -2.67 -33.35 -8.65
C ALA A 205 -2.11 -32.39 -7.60
N SER A 206 -1.19 -31.48 -7.96
CA SER A 206 -0.66 -30.50 -7.02
C SER A 206 -1.72 -29.54 -6.50
N VAL A 207 -2.62 -29.08 -7.38
CA VAL A 207 -3.75 -28.23 -6.98
C VAL A 207 -4.70 -28.98 -6.07
N MET A 208 -5.03 -30.24 -6.37
CA MET A 208 -5.90 -31.08 -5.53
C MET A 208 -5.27 -31.34 -4.16
N MET A 209 -3.99 -31.67 -4.10
CA MET A 209 -3.26 -31.87 -2.85
C MET A 209 -3.19 -30.59 -2.02
N ALA A 210 -2.89 -29.45 -2.66
CA ALA A 210 -2.92 -28.14 -2.00
C ALA A 210 -4.33 -27.79 -1.50
N TYR A 211 -5.37 -28.12 -2.26
CA TYR A 211 -6.75 -28.00 -1.80
C TYR A 211 -6.95 -28.82 -0.53
N LEU A 212 -6.75 -30.14 -0.57
CA LEU A 212 -6.97 -31.06 0.55
C LEU A 212 -6.19 -30.66 1.81
N ALA A 213 -4.90 -30.36 1.67
CA ALA A 213 -4.05 -29.91 2.78
C ALA A 213 -4.49 -28.55 3.38
N GLY A 214 -5.21 -27.74 2.59
CA GLY A 214 -5.76 -26.45 3.03
C GLY A 214 -7.09 -26.53 3.79
N ALA A 215 -7.56 -27.71 4.16
CA ALA A 215 -8.84 -27.87 4.86
C ALA A 215 -8.85 -27.15 6.23
N PRO A 216 -9.93 -26.44 6.59
CA PRO A 216 -10.06 -25.80 7.88
C PRO A 216 -10.12 -26.83 9.02
N ARG A 217 -9.57 -26.49 10.19
CA ARG A 217 -9.58 -27.38 11.37
C ARG A 217 -11.03 -27.58 11.89
N PRO A 218 -11.36 -28.76 12.45
CA PRO A 218 -12.72 -29.09 12.93
C PRO A 218 -13.28 -28.15 14.00
N SER A 219 -12.42 -27.41 14.72
CA SER A 219 -12.81 -26.43 15.75
C SER A 219 -13.56 -25.19 15.22
N LEU A 220 -13.84 -25.13 13.91
CA LEU A 220 -14.58 -24.07 13.24
C LEU A 220 -16.05 -24.45 12.95
N GLN A 221 -16.60 -25.48 13.61
CA GLN A 221 -17.99 -25.93 13.47
C GLN A 221 -18.95 -25.24 14.46
N VAL A 222 -18.89 -23.91 14.57
CA VAL A 222 -19.84 -23.14 15.38
C VAL A 222 -21.03 -22.71 14.51
N ALA A 223 -22.24 -22.68 15.07
CA ALA A 223 -23.44 -22.22 14.39
C ALA A 223 -23.24 -20.82 13.77
N ALA A 224 -23.42 -20.74 12.45
CA ALA A 224 -23.18 -19.53 11.67
C ALA A 224 -24.23 -18.45 12.00
N ARG A 225 -23.78 -17.22 12.28
CA ARG A 225 -24.64 -16.03 12.34
C ARG A 225 -24.43 -15.17 11.08
N PRO A 226 -25.46 -14.44 10.59
CA PRO A 226 -25.32 -13.55 9.45
C PRO A 226 -24.26 -12.48 9.75
N GLY A 227 -23.14 -12.51 9.04
CA GLY A 227 -22.11 -11.47 9.10
C GLY A 227 -22.47 -10.27 8.21
N LEU A 228 -21.76 -9.16 8.40
CA LEU A 228 -21.91 -7.95 7.58
C LEU A 228 -21.80 -8.28 6.08
N PRO A 229 -22.75 -7.82 5.25
CA PRO A 229 -22.69 -8.04 3.81
C PRO A 229 -21.46 -7.36 3.21
N ALA A 230 -20.90 -8.06 2.23
CA ALA A 230 -19.78 -7.63 1.42
C ALA A 230 -20.04 -6.26 0.76
N SER A 231 -19.35 -5.20 1.16
CA SER A 231 -19.24 -4.01 0.29
C SER A 231 -18.26 -4.34 -0.83
N PHE A 232 -18.82 -4.66 -2.00
CA PHE A 232 -18.11 -5.10 -3.21
C PHE A 232 -17.25 -3.98 -3.82
N SER A 233 -17.61 -2.72 -3.59
CA SER A 233 -16.96 -1.55 -4.20
C SER A 233 -15.49 -1.39 -3.81
N GLU A 234 -15.12 -1.71 -2.56
CA GLU A 234 -13.74 -1.55 -2.10
C GLU A 234 -12.78 -2.66 -2.55
N GLY A 235 -13.28 -3.78 -3.08
CA GLY A 235 -12.45 -4.89 -3.60
C GLY A 235 -12.30 -4.86 -5.12
N MET A 236 -13.21 -4.15 -5.80
CA MET A 236 -13.30 -4.11 -7.26
C MET A 236 -12.00 -3.62 -7.93
N GLN A 237 -11.41 -2.53 -7.43
CA GLN A 237 -10.19 -1.97 -8.04
C GLN A 237 -9.01 -2.96 -8.00
N ALA A 238 -8.83 -3.69 -6.90
CA ALA A 238 -7.79 -4.72 -6.79
C ALA A 238 -8.05 -5.89 -7.74
N ILE A 239 -9.31 -6.31 -7.87
CA ILE A 239 -9.73 -7.37 -8.80
C ILE A 239 -9.42 -6.95 -10.24
N VAL A 240 -9.84 -5.75 -10.65
CA VAL A 240 -9.59 -5.19 -11.99
C VAL A 240 -8.09 -5.14 -12.28
N PHE A 241 -7.28 -4.69 -11.31
CA PHE A 241 -5.81 -4.66 -11.42
C PHE A 241 -5.22 -6.06 -11.66
N PHE A 242 -5.60 -7.05 -10.85
CA PHE A 242 -5.08 -8.41 -10.99
C PHE A 242 -5.56 -9.09 -12.27
N VAL A 243 -6.80 -8.88 -12.70
CA VAL A 243 -7.32 -9.40 -13.97
C VAL A 243 -6.52 -8.85 -15.14
N GLY A 244 -6.34 -7.52 -15.22
CA GLY A 244 -5.53 -6.90 -16.26
C GLY A 244 -4.09 -7.41 -16.25
N GLN A 245 -3.50 -7.59 -15.06
CA GLN A 245 -2.13 -8.09 -14.89
C GLN A 245 -1.98 -9.53 -15.37
N VAL A 246 -2.94 -10.39 -15.02
CA VAL A 246 -2.96 -11.78 -15.43
C VAL A 246 -3.07 -11.89 -16.95
N ILE A 247 -3.92 -11.07 -17.58
CA ILE A 247 -4.06 -11.04 -19.05
C ILE A 247 -2.76 -10.56 -19.71
N ILE A 248 -2.22 -9.40 -19.31
CA ILE A 248 -0.96 -8.85 -19.88
C ILE A 248 0.15 -9.88 -19.82
N ASN A 249 0.28 -10.56 -18.68
CA ASN A 249 1.37 -11.51 -18.45
C ASN A 249 1.18 -12.87 -19.11
N ASN A 250 0.05 -13.19 -19.75
CA ASN A 250 -0.21 -14.56 -20.20
C ASN A 250 -0.92 -14.69 -21.55
N ILE A 251 -1.60 -13.64 -22.03
CA ILE A 251 -2.38 -13.71 -23.27
C ILE A 251 -1.49 -13.96 -24.49
N ASP A 252 -0.27 -13.45 -24.45
CA ASP A 252 0.77 -13.60 -25.47
C ASP A 252 1.06 -15.07 -25.77
N ILE A 253 1.30 -15.89 -24.74
CA ILE A 253 1.60 -17.32 -24.89
C ILE A 253 0.42 -18.07 -25.54
N VAL A 254 -0.82 -17.73 -25.16
CA VAL A 254 -2.04 -18.35 -25.72
C VAL A 254 -2.17 -18.03 -27.20
N LEU A 255 -1.98 -16.76 -27.58
CA LEU A 255 -2.09 -16.33 -28.97
C LEU A 255 -0.95 -16.85 -29.84
N VAL A 256 0.28 -16.87 -29.33
CA VAL A 256 1.42 -17.46 -30.05
C VAL A 256 1.20 -18.95 -30.30
N LYS A 257 0.63 -19.69 -29.35
CA LYS A 257 0.31 -21.11 -29.54
C LYS A 257 -0.77 -21.34 -30.61
N HIS A 258 -1.70 -20.39 -30.78
CA HIS A 258 -2.71 -20.43 -31.82
C HIS A 258 -2.12 -20.14 -33.22
N PHE A 259 -1.34 -19.07 -33.36
CA PHE A 259 -0.87 -18.60 -34.67
C PHE A 259 0.39 -19.29 -35.19
N PHE A 260 1.28 -19.76 -34.30
CA PHE A 260 2.59 -20.27 -34.69
C PHE A 260 2.71 -21.79 -34.59
N PRO A 261 3.62 -22.41 -35.39
CA PRO A 261 3.95 -23.82 -35.25
C PRO A 261 4.43 -24.18 -33.84
N GLY A 262 4.20 -25.44 -33.43
CA GLY A 262 4.47 -25.90 -32.06
C GLY A 262 5.89 -25.64 -31.56
N ALA A 263 6.92 -25.80 -32.41
CA ALA A 263 8.31 -25.53 -32.04
C ALA A 263 8.55 -24.03 -31.75
N MET A 264 7.98 -23.13 -32.56
CA MET A 264 8.09 -21.68 -32.37
C MET A 264 7.32 -21.21 -31.14
N ALA A 265 6.15 -21.81 -30.87
CA ALA A 265 5.39 -21.54 -29.64
C ALA A 265 6.14 -22.02 -28.39
N GLY A 266 6.83 -23.16 -28.48
CA GLY A 266 7.72 -23.66 -27.42
C GLY A 266 8.92 -22.76 -27.16
N LEU A 267 9.57 -22.30 -28.23
CA LEU A 267 10.65 -21.31 -28.17
C LEU A 267 10.18 -20.05 -27.46
N TYR A 268 9.05 -19.49 -27.90
CA TYR A 268 8.45 -18.29 -27.32
C TYR A 268 8.08 -18.50 -25.84
N ALA A 269 7.52 -19.65 -25.48
CA ALA A 269 7.22 -19.98 -24.09
C ALA A 269 8.47 -19.98 -23.21
N ALA A 270 9.61 -20.47 -23.71
CA ALA A 270 10.87 -20.44 -22.98
C ALA A 270 11.45 -19.02 -22.87
N ILE A 271 11.36 -18.23 -23.94
CA ILE A 271 11.72 -16.80 -23.94
C ILE A 271 10.89 -16.05 -22.89
N ALA A 272 9.57 -16.25 -22.90
CA ALA A 272 8.64 -15.63 -21.96
C ALA A 272 8.95 -16.03 -20.51
N LEU A 273 9.27 -17.32 -20.28
CA LEU A 273 9.67 -17.81 -18.97
C LEU A 273 10.89 -17.06 -18.40
N VAL A 274 11.96 -17.00 -19.19
CA VAL A 274 13.22 -16.37 -18.77
C VAL A 274 13.03 -14.87 -18.61
N GLY A 275 12.35 -14.22 -19.56
CA GLY A 275 12.09 -12.78 -19.48
C GLY A 275 11.24 -12.38 -18.28
N ARG A 276 10.26 -13.20 -17.88
CA ARG A 276 9.44 -12.96 -16.67
C ARG A 276 10.22 -12.97 -15.37
N VAL A 277 11.45 -13.49 -15.34
CA VAL A 277 12.32 -13.41 -14.15
C VAL A 277 12.56 -11.95 -13.75
N VAL A 278 12.73 -11.04 -14.73
CA VAL A 278 12.85 -9.58 -14.47
C VAL A 278 11.65 -9.07 -13.70
N TYR A 279 10.46 -9.44 -14.17
CA TYR A 279 9.20 -9.05 -13.56
C TYR A 279 9.05 -9.65 -12.15
N MET A 280 9.43 -10.90 -11.93
CA MET A 280 9.38 -11.55 -10.61
C MET A 280 10.31 -10.88 -9.59
N LEU A 281 11.53 -10.51 -10.00
CA LEU A 281 12.46 -9.75 -9.16
C LEU A 281 11.89 -8.37 -8.83
N SER A 282 11.33 -7.69 -9.83
CA SER A 282 10.71 -6.37 -9.65
C SER A 282 9.47 -6.43 -8.75
N TRP A 283 8.69 -7.51 -8.80
CA TRP A 283 7.52 -7.71 -7.93
C TRP A 283 7.89 -7.76 -6.45
N SER A 284 9.10 -8.24 -6.11
CA SER A 284 9.58 -8.24 -4.72
C SER A 284 9.79 -6.81 -4.20
N VAL A 285 10.30 -5.92 -5.06
CA VAL A 285 10.41 -4.48 -4.78
C VAL A 285 9.02 -3.86 -4.62
N VAL A 286 8.09 -4.14 -5.53
CA VAL A 286 6.70 -3.64 -5.48
C VAL A 286 5.99 -4.08 -4.19
N SER A 287 6.10 -5.36 -3.84
CA SER A 287 5.44 -5.93 -2.66
C SER A 287 6.00 -5.37 -1.35
N SER A 288 7.27 -5.02 -1.30
CA SER A 288 7.89 -4.38 -0.13
C SER A 288 7.58 -2.88 -0.05
N MET A 289 7.45 -2.21 -1.20
CA MET A 289 7.08 -0.79 -1.30
C MET A 289 5.64 -0.54 -0.82
N PHE A 290 4.72 -1.45 -1.14
CA PHE A 290 3.28 -1.24 -0.96
C PHE A 290 2.86 -0.91 0.50
N PRO A 291 3.28 -1.67 1.54
CA PRO A 291 2.94 -1.33 2.92
C PRO A 291 3.55 -0.01 3.40
N VAL A 292 4.77 0.32 2.94
CA VAL A 292 5.49 1.54 3.34
C VAL A 292 4.83 2.77 2.72
N SER A 293 4.48 2.71 1.43
CA SER A 293 3.75 3.77 0.73
C SER A 293 2.36 4.00 1.36
N ALA A 294 1.62 2.92 1.63
CA ALA A 294 0.29 2.98 2.23
C ALA A 294 0.29 3.49 3.69
N GLY A 295 1.37 3.24 4.45
CA GLY A 295 1.54 3.68 5.83
C GLY A 295 2.10 5.11 5.97
N SER A 296 2.66 5.68 4.91
CA SER A 296 3.24 7.03 4.92
C SER A 296 2.16 8.11 4.77
N SER A 297 1.91 8.88 5.84
CA SER A 297 0.90 9.96 5.85
C SER A 297 1.29 11.19 5.00
N GLN A 298 2.53 11.23 4.50
CA GLN A 298 3.12 12.37 3.79
C GLN A 298 3.35 12.02 2.32
N GLU A 299 2.81 12.86 1.43
CA GLU A 299 2.86 12.73 -0.03
C GLU A 299 4.29 12.68 -0.59
N ARG A 300 5.22 13.45 0.00
CA ARG A 300 6.64 13.45 -0.39
C ARG A 300 7.40 12.21 0.13
N SER A 301 7.08 11.67 1.30
CA SER A 301 7.65 10.40 1.79
C SER A 301 7.27 9.23 0.88
N GLY A 302 6.01 9.20 0.44
CA GLY A 302 5.57 8.24 -0.58
C GLY A 302 6.30 8.41 -1.92
N ARG A 303 6.55 9.65 -2.37
CA ARG A 303 7.32 9.91 -3.61
C ARG A 303 8.78 9.45 -3.51
N THR A 304 9.43 9.58 -2.35
CA THR A 304 10.79 9.04 -2.14
C THR A 304 10.80 7.52 -2.17
N VAL A 305 9.83 6.88 -1.53
CA VAL A 305 9.66 5.42 -1.57
C VAL A 305 9.44 4.94 -3.01
N LEU A 306 8.63 5.68 -3.78
CA LEU A 306 8.42 5.43 -5.21
C LEU A 306 9.71 5.61 -6.02
N SER A 307 10.48 6.68 -5.82
CA SER A 307 11.70 6.93 -6.61
C SER A 307 12.80 5.90 -6.32
N THR A 308 12.96 5.49 -5.06
CA THR A 308 13.88 4.40 -4.69
C THR A 308 13.44 3.07 -5.30
N ALA A 309 12.13 2.76 -5.25
CA ALA A 309 11.60 1.55 -5.87
C ALA A 309 11.78 1.55 -7.40
N LEU A 310 11.50 2.68 -8.06
CA LEU A 310 11.73 2.85 -9.49
C LEU A 310 13.21 2.68 -9.84
N LEU A 311 14.12 3.36 -9.14
CA LEU A 311 15.56 3.22 -9.37
C LEU A 311 16.02 1.76 -9.23
N LEU A 312 15.57 1.07 -8.19
CA LEU A 312 15.92 -0.34 -7.99
C LEU A 312 15.41 -1.22 -9.13
N VAL A 313 14.19 -0.98 -9.60
CA VAL A 313 13.63 -1.70 -10.76
C VAL A 313 14.38 -1.38 -12.06
N VAL A 314 14.78 -0.11 -12.29
CA VAL A 314 15.66 0.26 -13.42
C VAL A 314 16.94 -0.56 -13.39
N VAL A 315 17.60 -0.59 -12.23
CA VAL A 315 18.89 -1.25 -12.06
C VAL A 315 18.75 -2.74 -12.28
N VAL A 316 17.75 -3.39 -11.66
CA VAL A 316 17.49 -4.83 -11.82
C VAL A 316 17.16 -5.17 -13.27
N ALA A 317 16.27 -4.42 -13.92
CA ALA A 317 15.87 -4.66 -15.30
C ALA A 317 17.03 -4.44 -16.29
N SER A 318 17.81 -3.36 -16.10
CA SER A 318 18.97 -3.06 -16.94
C SER A 318 20.07 -4.09 -16.79
N LEU A 319 20.43 -4.45 -15.54
CA LEU A 319 21.46 -5.45 -15.26
C LEU A 319 21.06 -6.83 -15.81
N PHE A 320 19.81 -7.25 -15.63
CA PHE A 320 19.34 -8.54 -16.16
C PHE A 320 19.32 -8.54 -17.69
N THR A 321 18.80 -7.48 -18.31
CA THR A 321 18.78 -7.36 -19.78
C THR A 321 20.20 -7.37 -20.35
N LEU A 322 21.14 -6.67 -19.71
CA LEU A 322 22.56 -6.69 -20.07
C LEU A 322 23.18 -8.08 -19.89
N ALA A 323 22.90 -8.77 -18.77
CA ALA A 323 23.40 -10.11 -18.50
C ALA A 323 22.91 -11.13 -19.54
N VAL A 324 21.64 -11.04 -19.93
CA VAL A 324 21.05 -11.86 -20.99
C VAL A 324 21.66 -11.53 -22.36
N TRP A 325 21.90 -10.26 -22.65
CA TRP A 325 22.54 -9.83 -23.90
C TRP A 325 23.98 -10.32 -24.02
N LEU A 326 24.74 -10.30 -22.92
CA LEU A 326 26.11 -10.83 -22.86
C LEU A 326 26.18 -12.37 -22.78
N ALA A 327 25.06 -13.05 -22.52
CA ALA A 327 25.04 -14.48 -22.33
C ALA A 327 25.31 -15.23 -23.66
N PRO A 328 26.34 -16.10 -23.72
CA PRO A 328 26.65 -16.85 -24.93
C PRO A 328 25.58 -17.91 -25.20
N GLU A 329 25.37 -18.27 -26.47
CA GLU A 329 24.41 -19.33 -26.85
C GLU A 329 24.64 -20.67 -26.13
N LYS A 330 25.89 -20.98 -25.79
CA LYS A 330 26.26 -22.17 -25.03
C LYS A 330 25.55 -22.24 -23.67
N LEU A 331 25.32 -21.09 -23.02
CA LEU A 331 24.58 -21.03 -21.76
C LEU A 331 23.14 -21.52 -21.96
N TRP A 332 22.47 -21.04 -23.00
CA TRP A 332 21.08 -21.40 -23.28
C TRP A 332 20.93 -22.86 -23.70
N ARG A 333 21.89 -23.41 -24.45
CA ARG A 333 21.95 -24.85 -24.77
C ARG A 333 22.16 -25.70 -23.51
N MET A 334 22.96 -25.22 -22.55
CA MET A 334 23.13 -25.89 -21.26
C MET A 334 21.85 -25.81 -20.41
N VAL A 335 21.22 -24.64 -20.33
CA VAL A 335 20.03 -24.42 -19.48
C VAL A 335 18.81 -25.16 -20.05
N LEU A 336 18.47 -24.97 -21.32
CA LEU A 336 17.25 -25.53 -21.92
C LEU A 336 17.45 -26.92 -22.55
N GLY A 337 18.69 -27.34 -22.76
CA GLY A 337 19.05 -28.65 -23.33
C GLY A 337 19.34 -28.59 -24.83
N TYR A 338 20.17 -29.52 -25.30
CA TYR A 338 20.62 -29.58 -26.70
C TYR A 338 19.44 -29.79 -27.67
N HIS A 339 18.58 -30.78 -27.39
CA HIS A 339 17.41 -31.10 -28.22
C HIS A 339 16.39 -29.96 -28.34
N PHE A 340 16.33 -29.06 -27.35
CA PHE A 340 15.46 -27.89 -27.39
C PHE A 340 15.98 -26.84 -28.40
N MET A 341 17.30 -26.64 -28.45
CA MET A 341 17.94 -25.58 -29.24
C MET A 341 18.32 -25.98 -30.67
N VAL A 342 18.45 -27.28 -30.99
CA VAL A 342 18.84 -27.75 -32.34
C VAL A 342 17.85 -27.31 -33.43
N ASN A 343 16.56 -27.22 -33.11
CA ASN A 343 15.51 -26.80 -34.05
C ASN A 343 15.12 -25.31 -33.88
N SER A 344 15.89 -24.55 -33.10
CA SER A 344 15.57 -23.15 -32.79
C SER A 344 16.26 -22.20 -33.78
N PRO A 345 15.56 -21.20 -34.33
CA PRO A 345 16.17 -20.21 -35.21
C PRO A 345 17.23 -19.38 -34.46
N ALA A 346 18.21 -18.83 -35.22
CA ALA A 346 19.32 -18.01 -34.71
C ALA A 346 18.89 -16.76 -33.91
N SER A 347 17.59 -16.43 -33.90
CA SER A 347 17.00 -15.25 -33.28
C SER A 347 16.64 -15.41 -31.80
N PHE A 348 16.97 -16.53 -31.12
CA PHE A 348 16.60 -16.73 -29.71
C PHE A 348 17.11 -15.61 -28.79
N SER A 349 18.41 -15.27 -28.89
CA SER A 349 19.02 -14.26 -28.02
C SER A 349 18.43 -12.86 -28.26
N SER A 350 18.14 -12.48 -29.50
CA SER A 350 17.57 -11.17 -29.82
C SER A 350 16.12 -11.06 -29.31
N LEU A 351 15.30 -12.10 -29.50
CA LEU A 351 13.94 -12.15 -28.97
C LEU A 351 13.92 -12.11 -27.45
N LEU A 352 14.86 -12.79 -26.79
CA LEU A 352 14.96 -12.81 -25.33
C LEU A 352 15.33 -11.46 -24.74
N VAL A 353 16.27 -10.74 -25.36
CA VAL A 353 16.62 -9.37 -24.95
C VAL A 353 15.42 -8.44 -25.12
N LEU A 354 14.69 -8.52 -26.23
CA LEU A 354 13.46 -7.73 -26.44
C LEU A 354 12.39 -8.06 -25.38
N TYR A 355 12.19 -9.34 -25.06
CA TYR A 355 11.21 -9.74 -24.04
C TYR A 355 11.63 -9.31 -22.62
N ALA A 356 12.93 -9.35 -22.30
CA ALA A 356 13.47 -8.85 -21.04
C ALA A 356 13.27 -7.32 -20.92
N ALA A 357 13.50 -6.57 -22.00
CA ALA A 357 13.23 -5.13 -22.03
C ALA A 357 11.73 -4.82 -21.87
N LEU A 358 10.87 -5.56 -22.58
CA LEU A 358 9.41 -5.47 -22.47
C LEU A 358 8.93 -5.65 -21.02
N THR A 359 9.35 -6.73 -20.37
CA THR A 359 8.97 -7.05 -18.98
C THR A 359 9.59 -6.09 -17.97
N GLY A 360 10.80 -5.57 -18.28
CA GLY A 360 11.40 -4.45 -17.58
C GLY A 360 10.49 -3.23 -17.59
N ILE A 361 10.13 -2.71 -18.78
CA ILE A 361 9.24 -1.53 -18.95
C ILE A 361 7.89 -1.74 -18.26
N TYR A 362 7.30 -2.92 -18.39
CA TYR A 362 6.05 -3.23 -17.68
C TYR A 362 6.21 -3.14 -16.16
N SER A 363 7.34 -3.59 -15.62
CA SER A 363 7.63 -3.54 -14.18
C SER A 363 7.64 -2.10 -13.64
N PHE A 364 8.10 -1.12 -14.41
CA PHE A 364 8.00 0.30 -14.05
C PHE A 364 6.55 0.75 -13.94
N SER A 365 5.73 0.40 -14.93
CA SER A 365 4.30 0.72 -14.93
C SER A 365 3.63 0.14 -13.69
N VAL A 366 3.96 -1.11 -13.32
CA VAL A 366 3.42 -1.78 -12.13
C VAL A 366 3.83 -1.08 -10.83
N VAL A 367 5.07 -0.62 -10.70
CA VAL A 367 5.50 0.19 -9.53
C VAL A 367 4.66 1.47 -9.40
N MET A 368 4.47 2.20 -10.50
CA MET A 368 3.67 3.44 -10.48
C MET A 368 2.19 3.17 -10.19
N MET A 369 1.59 2.18 -10.85
CA MET A 369 0.18 1.82 -10.64
C MET A 369 -0.09 1.34 -9.21
N THR A 370 0.80 0.53 -8.65
CA THR A 370 0.66 0.07 -7.25
C THR A 370 0.84 1.20 -6.24
N TYR A 371 1.70 2.19 -6.54
CA TYR A 371 1.82 3.41 -5.75
C TYR A 371 0.52 4.24 -5.79
N GLU A 372 -0.06 4.48 -6.96
CA GLU A 372 -1.33 5.21 -7.08
C GLU A 372 -2.48 4.49 -6.37
N MET A 373 -2.55 3.16 -6.54
CA MET A 373 -3.52 2.32 -5.85
C MET A 373 -3.38 2.44 -4.33
N SER A 374 -2.14 2.48 -3.81
CA SER A 374 -1.90 2.65 -2.37
C SER A 374 -2.42 3.98 -1.82
N ARG A 375 -2.45 5.03 -2.64
CA ARG A 375 -2.87 6.39 -2.24
C ARG A 375 -4.27 6.77 -2.72
N ARG A 376 -4.96 5.90 -3.45
CA ARG A 376 -6.32 6.10 -4.03
C ARG A 376 -6.44 7.36 -4.90
N ILE A 377 -5.37 7.73 -5.60
CA ILE A 377 -5.29 8.99 -6.37
C ILE A 377 -5.96 8.83 -7.74
N ALA A 378 -5.82 7.66 -8.37
CA ALA A 378 -6.28 7.42 -9.73
C ALA A 378 -6.79 5.98 -9.93
N ASN A 379 -7.63 5.81 -10.95
CA ASN A 379 -8.22 4.54 -11.38
C ASN A 379 -7.39 3.86 -12.49
N THR A 380 -6.06 3.88 -12.40
CA THR A 380 -5.15 3.31 -13.42
C THR A 380 -5.30 1.81 -13.64
N SER A 381 -5.92 1.09 -12.71
CA SER A 381 -6.31 -0.31 -12.89
C SER A 381 -7.20 -0.54 -14.12
N TRP A 382 -8.10 0.40 -14.44
CA TRP A 382 -8.96 0.31 -15.63
C TRP A 382 -8.19 0.55 -16.93
N LEU A 383 -7.22 1.48 -16.90
CA LEU A 383 -6.32 1.71 -18.03
C LEU A 383 -5.50 0.45 -18.32
N GLN A 384 -4.98 -0.21 -17.28
CA GLN A 384 -4.26 -1.48 -17.43
C GLN A 384 -5.12 -2.57 -18.07
N LEU A 385 -6.40 -2.69 -17.68
CA LEU A 385 -7.34 -3.64 -18.27
C LEU A 385 -7.63 -3.30 -19.75
N ALA A 386 -7.78 -2.01 -20.08
CA ALA A 386 -7.96 -1.57 -21.46
C ALA A 386 -6.73 -1.91 -22.32
N VAL A 387 -5.52 -1.65 -21.81
CA VAL A 387 -4.27 -2.03 -22.49
C VAL A 387 -4.15 -3.55 -22.62
N SER A 388 -4.57 -4.33 -21.62
CA SER A 388 -4.53 -5.80 -21.71
C SER A 388 -5.42 -6.33 -22.83
N ALA A 389 -6.60 -5.72 -23.05
CA ALA A 389 -7.45 -6.03 -24.20
C ALA A 389 -6.81 -5.56 -25.52
N ALA A 390 -6.19 -4.38 -25.53
CA ALA A 390 -5.49 -3.86 -26.71
C ALA A 390 -4.32 -4.75 -27.14
N ILE A 391 -3.61 -5.40 -26.21
CA ILE A 391 -2.57 -6.40 -26.54
C ILE A 391 -3.16 -7.57 -27.30
N ALA A 392 -4.28 -8.12 -26.81
CA ALA A 392 -4.91 -9.27 -27.45
C ALA A 392 -5.34 -8.92 -28.89
N VAL A 393 -5.97 -7.75 -29.07
CA VAL A 393 -6.38 -7.24 -30.39
C VAL A 393 -5.17 -6.94 -31.27
N GLY A 394 -4.15 -6.28 -30.73
CA GLY A 394 -2.94 -5.91 -31.46
C GLY A 394 -2.19 -7.13 -31.99
N ILE A 395 -2.05 -8.19 -31.19
CA ILE A 395 -1.44 -9.45 -31.64
C ILE A 395 -2.31 -10.11 -32.72
N TYR A 396 -3.65 -10.05 -32.60
CA TYR A 396 -4.55 -10.59 -33.63
C TYR A 396 -4.34 -9.90 -34.99
N ILE A 397 -4.03 -8.60 -35.00
CA ILE A 397 -3.78 -7.83 -36.22
C ILE A 397 -2.33 -8.01 -36.72
N PHE A 398 -1.35 -8.09 -35.81
CA PHE A 398 0.08 -8.11 -36.13
C PHE A 398 0.77 -9.34 -35.52
N HIS A 399 0.82 -10.46 -36.26
CA HIS A 399 1.45 -11.72 -35.82
C HIS A 399 2.22 -12.46 -36.92
N SER A 400 2.72 -11.78 -37.95
CA SER A 400 3.45 -12.43 -39.05
C SER A 400 4.75 -13.10 -38.56
N THR A 401 5.40 -12.52 -37.54
CA THR A 401 6.61 -13.05 -36.92
C THR A 401 6.57 -12.95 -35.38
N LEU A 402 7.43 -13.72 -34.68
CA LEU A 402 7.58 -13.58 -33.22
C LEU A 402 8.07 -12.19 -32.80
N HIS A 403 8.84 -11.51 -33.66
CA HIS A 403 9.27 -10.14 -33.43
C HIS A 403 8.09 -9.17 -33.43
N ASP A 404 7.12 -9.36 -34.32
CA ASP A 404 5.91 -8.51 -34.37
C ASP A 404 5.13 -8.64 -33.06
N VAL A 405 4.93 -9.86 -32.58
CA VAL A 405 4.20 -10.14 -31.33
C VAL A 405 4.84 -9.45 -30.12
N ILE A 406 6.17 -9.48 -30.01
CA ILE A 406 6.89 -8.81 -28.90
C ILE A 406 6.86 -7.29 -29.10
N THR A 407 6.97 -6.81 -30.34
CA THR A 407 6.98 -5.38 -30.65
C THR A 407 5.63 -4.72 -30.34
N VAL A 408 4.51 -5.37 -30.68
CA VAL A 408 3.16 -4.93 -30.30
C VAL A 408 3.06 -4.76 -28.78
N GLN A 409 3.51 -5.77 -28.04
CA GLN A 409 3.51 -5.72 -26.58
C GLN A 409 4.40 -4.59 -26.06
N LEU A 410 5.59 -4.42 -26.65
CA LEU A 410 6.55 -3.39 -26.25
C LEU A 410 5.97 -2.00 -26.42
N VAL A 411 5.38 -1.71 -27.58
CA VAL A 411 4.71 -0.43 -27.88
C VAL A 411 3.57 -0.18 -26.90
N LEU A 412 2.74 -1.18 -26.62
CA LEU A 412 1.62 -1.04 -25.68
C LEU A 412 2.07 -0.89 -24.22
N MET A 413 3.18 -1.53 -23.83
CA MET A 413 3.79 -1.33 -22.49
C MET A 413 4.42 0.05 -22.35
N ILE A 414 5.07 0.57 -23.40
CA ILE A 414 5.57 1.94 -23.43
C ILE A 414 4.41 2.93 -23.34
N PHE A 415 3.34 2.72 -24.10
CA PHE A 415 2.13 3.53 -24.02
C PHE A 415 1.54 3.52 -22.60
N LEU A 416 1.41 2.34 -21.98
CA LEU A 416 0.95 2.21 -20.60
C LEU A 416 1.85 2.99 -19.63
N LEU A 417 3.17 2.85 -19.75
CA LEU A 417 4.13 3.56 -18.91
C LEU A 417 3.98 5.07 -19.05
N VAL A 418 3.92 5.58 -20.28
CA VAL A 418 3.74 7.02 -20.55
C VAL A 418 2.42 7.50 -19.98
N ALA A 419 1.32 6.80 -20.26
CA ALA A 419 -0.02 7.16 -19.80
C ALA A 419 -0.12 7.18 -18.27
N VAL A 420 0.48 6.21 -17.58
CA VAL A 420 0.56 6.17 -16.11
C VAL A 420 1.53 7.23 -15.56
N SER A 421 2.52 7.68 -16.33
CA SER A 421 3.46 8.74 -15.91
C SER A 421 2.87 10.15 -16.02
N VAL A 422 1.90 10.40 -16.90
CA VAL A 422 1.32 11.75 -17.13
C VAL A 422 0.80 12.42 -15.85
N PRO A 423 0.00 11.75 -14.98
CA PRO A 423 -0.45 12.34 -13.73
C PRO A 423 0.69 12.79 -12.81
N PHE A 424 1.80 12.03 -12.79
CA PHE A 424 2.98 12.37 -11.99
C PHE A 424 3.71 13.59 -12.53
N LEU A 425 3.82 13.72 -13.85
CA LEU A 425 4.46 14.86 -14.51
C LEU A 425 3.63 16.14 -14.34
N ARG A 426 2.30 16.07 -14.49
CA ARG A 426 1.41 17.22 -14.24
C ARG A 426 1.48 17.68 -12.78
N ALA A 427 1.52 16.75 -11.82
CA ALA A 427 1.66 17.07 -10.40
C ALA A 427 3.06 17.64 -10.02
N GLN A 428 4.02 17.66 -10.94
CA GLN A 428 5.32 18.34 -10.78
C GLN A 428 5.37 19.72 -11.46
N GLN A 429 4.40 20.06 -12.32
CA GLN A 429 4.34 21.36 -13.01
C GLN A 429 3.55 22.43 -12.24
N PHE A 430 2.79 22.05 -11.21
CA PHE A 430 2.08 22.98 -10.31
C PHE A 430 2.81 23.41 -9.00
N PRO A 431 4.15 23.48 -8.87
CA PRO A 431 4.78 24.24 -7.79
C PRO A 431 4.76 25.77 -8.06
N GLY A 432 4.51 26.18 -9.30
CA GLY A 432 4.73 27.56 -9.76
C GLY A 432 3.67 28.59 -9.38
N ARG A 433 2.58 28.22 -8.67
CA ARG A 433 1.57 29.17 -8.20
C ARG A 433 1.77 29.63 -6.75
N GLU A 434 2.61 28.97 -5.95
CA GLU A 434 2.91 29.41 -4.57
C GLU A 434 3.82 30.65 -4.49
N GLN A 435 4.37 31.11 -5.63
CA GLN A 435 5.26 32.28 -5.70
C GLN A 435 4.75 33.44 -6.55
N ALA A 436 3.65 33.27 -7.28
CA ALA A 436 3.23 34.21 -8.32
C ALA A 436 2.22 35.28 -7.85
N ASP A 437 1.92 35.39 -6.55
CA ASP A 437 0.99 36.40 -6.02
C ASP A 437 1.49 37.07 -4.73
N TYR A 438 2.82 37.20 -4.56
CA TYR A 438 3.39 38.07 -3.52
C TYR A 438 3.23 39.55 -3.91
N GLY A 439 1.98 40.00 -4.03
CA GLY A 439 1.62 41.40 -3.87
C GLY A 439 1.97 41.83 -2.44
N ALA A 440 2.39 43.08 -2.28
CA ALA A 440 2.89 43.65 -1.03
C ALA A 440 1.87 43.54 0.12
N HIS A 441 1.94 42.46 0.93
CA HIS A 441 1.25 42.45 2.20
C HIS A 441 1.86 43.52 3.11
N PRO A 442 1.03 44.30 3.82
CA PRO A 442 1.53 45.23 4.81
C PRO A 442 2.34 44.47 5.87
N ARG A 443 3.34 45.18 6.43
CA ARG A 443 4.20 44.63 7.49
C ARG A 443 3.33 44.19 8.67
N LEU A 444 3.50 42.94 9.12
CA LEU A 444 2.82 42.42 10.29
C LEU A 444 3.04 43.31 11.51
N LYS A 445 1.97 43.72 12.18
CA LYS A 445 2.05 44.64 13.32
C LYS A 445 2.44 43.88 14.59
N HIS A 446 3.62 44.16 15.12
CA HIS A 446 4.11 43.58 16.36
C HIS A 446 3.60 44.38 17.56
N LEU A 447 2.99 43.70 18.53
CA LEU A 447 2.54 44.31 19.79
C LEU A 447 3.63 44.23 20.86
N ARG A 448 4.18 43.03 21.09
CA ARG A 448 5.28 42.79 22.04
C ARG A 448 6.02 41.50 21.74
N VAL A 449 7.27 41.41 22.19
CA VAL A 449 8.03 40.15 22.28
C VAL A 449 7.43 39.28 23.37
N VAL A 450 7.36 37.97 23.13
CA VAL A 450 6.76 36.98 24.04
C VAL A 450 7.77 35.89 24.35
N ASP A 451 7.84 35.47 25.62
CA ASP A 451 8.69 34.34 26.01
C ASP A 451 8.13 33.00 25.49
N GLU A 452 9.01 32.08 25.09
CA GLU A 452 8.62 30.75 24.61
C GLU A 452 7.69 30.02 25.60
N ASN A 453 7.88 30.21 26.91
CA ASN A 453 7.05 29.57 27.93
C ASN A 453 5.63 30.14 27.98
N GLU A 454 5.40 31.40 27.59
CA GLU A 454 4.04 31.95 27.44
C GLU A 454 3.35 31.29 26.24
N VAL A 455 4.04 31.17 25.11
CA VAL A 455 3.49 30.49 23.91
C VAL A 455 3.16 29.02 24.19
N ILE A 456 4.02 28.32 24.93
CA ILE A 456 3.76 26.94 25.39
C ILE A 456 2.53 26.88 26.32
N ALA A 457 2.32 27.87 27.19
CA ALA A 457 1.12 27.92 28.04
C ALA A 457 -0.14 28.01 27.19
N GLU A 458 -0.18 28.95 26.24
CA GLU A 458 -1.34 29.16 25.38
C GLU A 458 -1.61 27.95 24.48
N PHE A 459 -0.57 27.36 23.88
CA PHE A 459 -0.72 26.10 23.12
C PHE A 459 -1.32 25.00 23.99
N LEU A 460 -0.73 24.76 25.17
CA LEU A 460 -1.14 23.67 26.03
C LEU A 460 -2.57 23.86 26.52
N LYS A 461 -2.95 25.08 26.90
CA LYS A 461 -4.31 25.45 27.31
C LYS A 461 -5.34 25.12 26.23
N ALA A 462 -5.00 25.37 24.97
CA ALA A 462 -5.85 25.07 23.81
C ALA A 462 -5.99 23.57 23.50
N GLU A 463 -5.08 22.70 23.96
CA GLU A 463 -5.13 21.25 23.71
C GLU A 463 -5.41 20.40 24.95
N PHE A 464 -5.44 20.98 26.16
CA PHE A 464 -5.52 20.21 27.39
C PHE A 464 -6.80 19.39 27.51
N TYR A 465 -7.90 19.76 26.83
CA TYR A 465 -9.16 19.00 26.75
C TYR A 465 -9.04 17.61 26.11
N GLN A 466 -7.91 17.29 25.49
CA GLN A 466 -7.75 16.06 24.71
C GLN A 466 -7.56 14.81 25.60
N PRO A 467 -8.06 13.62 25.19
CA PRO A 467 -8.07 12.41 26.03
C PRO A 467 -6.69 11.95 26.50
N GLU A 468 -5.64 12.28 25.74
CA GLU A 468 -4.27 11.96 26.13
C GLU A 468 -3.93 12.54 27.51
N PHE A 469 -4.47 13.72 27.86
CA PHE A 469 -4.18 14.39 29.13
C PHE A 469 -5.03 13.94 30.32
N ASP A 470 -5.97 13.01 30.16
CA ASP A 470 -6.94 12.64 31.20
C ASP A 470 -6.26 12.17 32.50
N ARG A 471 -5.15 11.43 32.41
CA ARG A 471 -4.36 10.98 33.57
C ARG A 471 -3.71 12.11 34.39
N TYR A 472 -3.61 13.28 33.81
CA TYR A 472 -2.87 14.43 34.34
C TYR A 472 -3.77 15.64 34.60
N ARG A 473 -5.00 15.59 34.10
CA ARG A 473 -5.93 16.71 34.03
C ARG A 473 -6.16 17.34 35.39
N ASP A 474 -6.60 16.55 36.35
CA ASP A 474 -6.91 17.03 37.70
C ASP A 474 -5.66 17.54 38.43
N ARG A 475 -4.53 16.85 38.25
CA ARG A 475 -3.28 17.16 38.95
C ARG A 475 -2.62 18.45 38.47
N PHE A 476 -2.67 18.74 37.17
CA PHE A 476 -1.99 19.89 36.58
C PHE A 476 -2.94 20.96 36.03
N TYR A 477 -4.23 20.88 36.36
CA TYR A 477 -5.24 21.83 35.92
C TYR A 477 -4.85 23.29 36.21
N SER A 478 -4.44 23.58 37.45
CA SER A 478 -4.03 24.93 37.87
C SER A 478 -2.82 25.44 37.09
N ILE A 479 -1.81 24.58 36.91
CA ILE A 479 -0.58 24.92 36.19
C ILE A 479 -0.86 25.26 34.72
N VAL A 480 -1.83 24.58 34.08
CA VAL A 480 -2.18 24.83 32.67
C VAL A 480 -3.09 26.05 32.50
N HIS A 481 -4.11 26.21 33.35
CA HIS A 481 -5.13 27.25 33.17
C HIS A 481 -4.79 28.57 33.87
N ARG A 482 -3.90 28.57 34.87
CA ARG A 482 -3.39 29.74 35.60
C ARG A 482 -1.85 29.69 35.66
N PRO A 483 -1.17 29.87 34.52
CA PRO A 483 0.27 29.68 34.45
C PRO A 483 1.02 30.78 35.21
N ASP A 484 1.89 30.39 36.14
CA ASP A 484 2.93 31.27 36.67
C ASP A 484 4.17 31.16 35.76
N LEU A 485 4.42 32.21 34.96
CA LEU A 485 5.53 32.25 34.01
C LEU A 485 6.88 32.46 34.68
N GLU A 486 6.93 32.99 35.90
CA GLU A 486 8.16 33.19 36.66
C GLU A 486 8.63 31.88 37.33
N ASN A 487 7.69 30.95 37.55
CA ASN A 487 8.01 29.66 38.15
C ASN A 487 8.62 28.68 37.14
N HIS A 488 9.95 28.60 37.13
CA HIS A 488 10.70 27.67 36.27
C HIS A 488 10.26 26.21 36.40
N ARG A 489 9.81 25.75 37.56
CA ARG A 489 9.35 24.36 37.74
C ARG A 489 8.03 24.12 37.01
N GLU A 490 7.10 25.06 37.11
CA GLU A 490 5.82 25.00 36.39
C GLU A 490 6.03 25.06 34.88
N ASN A 491 6.91 25.95 34.41
CA ASN A 491 7.26 26.05 32.98
C ASN A 491 7.81 24.73 32.43
N ARG A 492 8.68 24.04 33.20
CA ARG A 492 9.19 22.72 32.85
C ARG A 492 8.09 21.67 32.75
N ILE A 493 7.14 21.68 33.69
CA ILE A 493 5.99 20.75 33.66
C ILE A 493 5.12 21.00 32.44
N ARG A 494 4.81 22.27 32.12
CA ARG A 494 4.01 22.64 30.93
C ARG A 494 4.70 22.20 29.64
N ARG A 495 6.00 22.43 29.52
CA ARG A 495 6.80 21.97 28.37
C ARG A 495 6.75 20.44 28.23
N ALA A 496 6.93 19.70 29.32
CA ALA A 496 6.86 18.24 29.30
C ALA A 496 5.45 17.72 28.92
N LEU A 497 4.39 18.35 29.44
CA LEU A 497 3.01 18.05 29.07
C LEU A 497 2.76 18.28 27.58
N LEU A 498 3.17 19.44 27.05
CA LEU A 498 3.08 19.72 25.62
C LEU A 498 3.86 18.69 24.79
N PHE A 499 5.08 18.35 25.22
CA PHE A 499 5.98 17.48 24.47
C PHE A 499 5.48 16.05 24.36
N ARG A 500 4.67 15.57 25.32
CA ARG A 500 4.03 14.26 25.28
C ARG A 500 3.21 14.03 24.01
N ARG A 501 2.57 15.08 23.49
CA ARG A 501 1.75 15.02 22.28
C ARG A 501 2.40 15.74 21.09
N ARG A 502 3.00 16.90 21.34
CA ARG A 502 3.47 17.85 20.33
C ARG A 502 4.98 18.03 20.31
N GLY A 503 5.75 17.26 21.09
CA GLY A 503 7.22 17.40 21.14
C GLY A 503 7.87 17.20 19.77
N ARG A 504 7.38 16.24 18.98
CA ARG A 504 7.84 16.04 17.59
C ARG A 504 7.58 17.23 16.68
N MET A 505 6.51 17.98 16.92
CA MET A 505 6.22 19.19 16.16
C MET A 505 7.15 20.31 16.62
N TRP A 506 7.22 20.52 17.94
CA TRP A 506 7.99 21.60 18.54
C TRP A 506 9.48 21.53 18.22
N ARG A 507 10.09 20.33 18.25
CA ARG A 507 11.52 20.12 17.94
C ARG A 507 11.92 20.42 16.49
N GLU A 508 10.97 20.60 15.58
CA GLU A 508 11.27 21.00 14.20
C GLU A 508 11.36 22.52 14.01
N LEU A 509 10.87 23.30 14.99
CA LEU A 509 11.00 24.75 14.96
C LEU A 509 12.49 25.12 15.07
N PRO A 510 12.98 26.08 14.28
CA PRO A 510 14.35 26.57 14.40
C PRO A 510 14.66 27.06 15.82
N ALA A 511 15.87 26.81 16.32
CA ALA A 511 16.26 27.22 17.66
C ALA A 511 16.33 28.76 17.82
N ASP A 512 16.45 29.47 16.70
CA ASP A 512 16.43 30.93 16.54
C ASP A 512 15.00 31.48 16.31
N THR A 513 13.94 30.73 16.65
CA THR A 513 12.57 31.23 16.53
C THR A 513 12.30 32.31 17.59
N GLU A 514 12.00 33.52 17.14
CA GLU A 514 11.55 34.62 18.01
C GLU A 514 10.02 34.68 18.03
N TRP A 515 9.44 34.76 19.23
CA TRP A 515 8.00 34.78 19.41
C TRP A 515 7.48 36.20 19.68
N TRP A 516 6.42 36.57 18.96
CA TRP A 516 5.78 37.88 19.02
C TRP A 516 4.29 37.72 19.23
N GLN A 517 3.70 38.60 20.03
CA GLN A 517 2.26 38.84 19.99
C GLN A 517 1.99 39.82 18.85
N VAL A 518 1.11 39.45 17.93
CA VAL A 518 0.86 40.22 16.70
C VAL A 518 -0.62 40.56 16.58
N GLU A 519 -0.88 41.67 15.90
CA GLU A 519 -2.22 42.09 15.48
C GLU A 519 -2.36 41.79 13.98
N LEU A 520 -3.47 41.15 13.60
CA LEU A 520 -3.78 40.84 12.20
C LEU A 520 -4.93 41.73 11.74
N ASP A 521 -4.79 42.29 10.55
CA ASP A 521 -5.86 43.01 9.86
C ASP A 521 -6.63 42.08 8.89
N SER A 522 -7.71 42.57 8.28
CA SER A 522 -8.48 41.82 7.27
C SER A 522 -7.61 41.34 6.10
N ASP A 523 -6.63 42.16 5.69
CA ASP A 523 -5.74 41.88 4.56
C ASP A 523 -4.73 40.77 4.90
N ASP A 524 -4.47 40.53 6.18
CA ASP A 524 -3.57 39.45 6.61
C ASP A 524 -4.23 38.08 6.51
N LEU A 525 -5.56 38.00 6.48
CA LEU A 525 -6.28 36.73 6.39
C LEU A 525 -5.96 35.98 5.08
N SER A 526 -5.63 36.71 4.00
CA SER A 526 -5.28 36.10 2.71
C SER A 526 -3.93 35.39 2.73
N ARG A 527 -3.02 35.75 3.64
CA ARG A 527 -1.70 35.11 3.78
C ARG A 527 -1.65 33.98 4.81
N ILE A 528 -2.76 33.67 5.46
CA ILE A 528 -2.85 32.62 6.48
C ILE A 528 -3.09 31.25 5.82
N ARG A 529 -2.21 30.30 6.13
CA ARG A 529 -2.25 28.92 5.66
C ARG A 529 -2.74 27.97 6.74
N ALA A 530 -3.67 27.11 6.37
CA ALA A 530 -4.08 25.99 7.20
C ALA A 530 -2.99 24.92 7.24
N PHE A 531 -2.78 24.33 8.42
CA PHE A 531 -1.80 23.25 8.56
C PHE A 531 -2.24 21.98 7.82
N PRO A 532 -1.40 21.41 6.93
CA PRO A 532 -1.78 20.35 5.99
C PRO A 532 -1.97 18.97 6.66
N ARG A 533 -3.01 18.81 7.48
CA ARG A 533 -3.46 17.53 8.07
C ARG A 533 -4.49 16.83 7.19
N LYS A 534 -4.66 15.52 7.42
CA LYS A 534 -5.59 14.62 6.69
C LYS A 534 -6.97 15.23 6.43
N GLN A 535 -7.54 15.93 7.41
CA GLN A 535 -8.86 16.57 7.30
C GLN A 535 -8.85 17.87 6.46
N TRP A 536 -7.75 18.62 6.44
CA TRP A 536 -7.64 19.90 5.72
C TRP A 536 -7.29 19.67 4.25
N ARG A 537 -6.57 18.59 3.94
CA ARG A 537 -6.20 18.22 2.57
C ARG A 537 -7.39 17.96 1.64
N SER A 538 -8.50 17.43 2.16
CA SER A 538 -9.71 17.23 1.34
C SER A 538 -10.31 18.56 0.86
N PHE A 539 -10.02 19.67 1.55
CA PHE A 539 -10.48 21.01 1.21
C PHE A 539 -9.43 21.84 0.48
N ALA A 540 -8.16 21.43 0.51
CA ALA A 540 -7.08 22.24 -0.04
C ALA A 540 -7.16 22.33 -1.57
N ALA A 541 -7.66 21.31 -2.27
CA ALA A 541 -7.55 21.21 -3.73
C ALA A 541 -6.10 21.50 -4.18
N ASP A 542 -5.82 22.72 -4.64
CA ASP A 542 -4.50 23.20 -5.08
C ASP A 542 -3.83 24.21 -4.12
N SER A 543 -4.47 24.62 -3.02
CA SER A 543 -4.00 25.67 -2.10
C SER A 543 -4.34 25.39 -0.63
N PHE A 544 -3.40 25.69 0.27
CA PHE A 544 -3.61 25.61 1.72
C PHE A 544 -3.98 26.97 2.36
N TYR A 545 -4.17 28.02 1.57
CA TYR A 545 -4.65 29.30 2.10
C TYR A 545 -6.08 29.15 2.61
N LEU A 546 -6.33 29.65 3.82
CA LEU A 546 -7.60 29.42 4.51
C LEU A 546 -8.77 30.05 3.74
N ILE A 547 -8.53 31.19 3.08
CA ILE A 547 -9.50 31.89 2.23
C ILE A 547 -9.93 31.04 1.02
N ASP A 548 -9.01 30.30 0.39
CA ASP A 548 -9.32 29.44 -0.75
C ASP A 548 -10.12 28.21 -0.34
N MET A 549 -9.94 27.78 0.91
CA MET A 549 -10.55 26.57 1.45
C MET A 549 -11.94 26.81 2.04
N ILE A 550 -12.24 28.05 2.48
CA ILE A 550 -13.40 28.33 3.32
C ILE A 550 -14.72 27.98 2.65
N GLU A 551 -14.85 28.23 1.34
CA GLU A 551 -16.08 27.96 0.60
C GLU A 551 -16.36 26.45 0.47
N ARG A 552 -15.31 25.66 0.22
CA ARG A 552 -15.41 24.19 0.19
C ARG A 552 -15.74 23.62 1.57
N ILE A 553 -15.23 24.24 2.62
CA ILE A 553 -15.55 23.88 4.00
C ILE A 553 -17.03 24.21 4.28
N ARG A 554 -17.52 25.40 3.90
CA ARG A 554 -18.91 25.84 4.07
C ARG A 554 -19.88 24.83 3.46
N GLN A 555 -19.67 24.46 2.19
CA GLN A 555 -20.49 23.47 1.48
C GLN A 555 -20.56 22.12 2.22
N GLN A 556 -19.44 21.66 2.79
CA GLN A 556 -19.42 20.39 3.52
C GLN A 556 -20.04 20.50 4.92
N VAL A 557 -19.98 21.66 5.57
CA VAL A 557 -20.59 21.89 6.89
C VAL A 557 -22.12 22.00 6.79
N GLU A 558 -22.62 22.59 5.70
CA GLU A 558 -24.05 22.78 5.41
C GLU A 558 -24.73 21.53 4.81
N ALA A 559 -23.96 20.54 4.35
CA ALA A 559 -24.50 19.31 3.77
C ALA A 559 -25.37 18.50 4.78
N PRO A 560 -26.52 17.94 4.35
CA PRO A 560 -27.47 17.25 5.23
C PRO A 560 -26.93 15.94 5.83
N GLU A 561 -25.97 15.28 5.18
CA GLU A 561 -25.25 14.13 5.74
C GLU A 561 -24.11 14.60 6.65
N GLY A 562 -24.41 14.78 7.93
CA GLY A 562 -23.45 15.26 8.93
C GLY A 562 -22.31 14.28 9.18
N ASN A 563 -21.16 14.47 8.52
CA ASN A 563 -19.95 13.73 8.87
C ASN A 563 -19.34 14.24 10.20
N ARG A 564 -18.40 13.49 10.77
CA ARG A 564 -17.75 13.83 12.06
C ARG A 564 -17.08 15.22 12.05
N PHE A 565 -16.62 15.68 10.89
CA PHE A 565 -15.98 16.98 10.74
C PHE A 565 -17.00 18.13 10.78
N SER A 566 -18.13 18.01 10.09
CA SER A 566 -19.17 19.05 10.11
C SER A 566 -19.81 19.19 11.49
N ILE A 567 -20.01 18.08 12.22
CA ILE A 567 -20.45 18.11 13.63
C ILE A 567 -19.44 18.86 14.49
N LYS A 568 -18.14 18.56 14.33
CA LYS A 568 -17.08 19.24 15.09
C LYS A 568 -17.00 20.73 14.76
N MET A 569 -17.08 21.11 13.49
CA MET A 569 -17.02 22.51 13.07
C MET A 569 -18.21 23.31 13.59
N ARG A 570 -19.43 22.75 13.55
CA ARG A 570 -20.61 23.38 14.16
C ARG A 570 -20.47 23.55 15.68
N GLY A 571 -19.93 22.55 16.37
CA GLY A 571 -19.64 22.65 17.80
C GLY A 571 -18.65 23.78 18.11
N VAL A 572 -17.52 23.83 17.38
CA VAL A 572 -16.51 24.90 17.57
C VAL A 572 -17.08 26.28 17.24
N ALA A 573 -17.91 26.41 16.20
CA ALA A 573 -18.58 27.67 15.87
C ALA A 573 -19.54 28.13 16.98
N ALA A 574 -20.35 27.22 17.53
CA ALA A 574 -21.23 27.51 18.65
C ALA A 574 -20.46 27.90 19.92
N ASP A 575 -19.36 27.20 20.23
CA ASP A 575 -18.53 27.51 21.39
C ASP A 575 -17.84 28.88 21.24
N LEU A 576 -17.50 29.29 20.02
CA LEU A 576 -16.92 30.61 19.71
C LEU A 576 -17.92 31.74 19.97
N GLU A 577 -19.18 31.58 19.53
CA GLU A 577 -20.25 32.56 19.80
C GLU A 577 -20.50 32.72 21.31
N GLN A 578 -20.38 31.64 22.09
CA GLN A 578 -20.55 31.64 23.54
C GLN A 578 -19.28 32.04 24.32
N LYS A 579 -18.18 32.38 23.63
CA LYS A 579 -16.86 32.70 24.23
C LYS A 579 -16.32 31.61 25.17
N LEU A 580 -16.64 30.34 24.87
CA LEU A 580 -16.23 29.18 25.67
C LEU A 580 -14.88 28.58 25.25
N VAL A 581 -14.30 29.06 24.15
CA VAL A 581 -13.03 28.55 23.61
C VAL A 581 -11.87 29.47 23.95
N THR A 582 -10.65 28.92 23.97
CA THR A 582 -9.42 29.72 24.08
C THR A 582 -9.27 30.68 22.91
N ASN A 583 -9.03 31.96 23.22
CA ASN A 583 -8.90 33.04 22.24
C ASN A 583 -7.49 33.13 21.64
N SER A 584 -6.62 32.12 21.73
CA SER A 584 -5.27 32.18 21.16
C SER A 584 -5.16 31.38 19.85
N VAL A 585 -4.38 31.89 18.90
CA VAL A 585 -4.00 31.21 17.65
C VAL A 585 -2.50 31.35 17.45
N LEU A 586 -1.83 30.25 17.12
CA LEU A 586 -0.37 30.22 16.97
C LEU A 586 0.02 30.07 15.51
N LEU A 587 0.90 30.96 15.06
CA LEU A 587 1.38 31.09 13.68
C LEU A 587 2.90 30.92 13.63
N ILE A 588 3.41 30.48 12.48
CA ILE A 588 4.84 30.50 12.18
C ILE A 588 5.12 31.12 10.81
N GLY A 589 6.20 31.88 10.70
CA GLY A 589 6.60 32.67 9.55
C GLY A 589 8.11 32.68 9.31
N VAL A 590 8.54 32.98 8.09
CA VAL A 590 9.95 33.32 7.81
C VAL A 590 10.25 34.74 8.26
N ASP A 591 9.34 35.66 7.93
CA ASP A 591 9.42 37.09 8.20
C ASP A 591 8.01 37.69 8.33
N GLU A 592 7.95 39.02 8.46
CA GLU A 592 6.74 39.81 8.68
C GLU A 592 5.89 40.01 7.41
N TYR A 593 6.35 39.55 6.25
CA TYR A 593 5.71 39.76 4.93
C TYR A 593 5.20 38.45 4.34
N SER A 594 5.94 37.37 4.60
CA SER A 594 5.71 36.04 4.06
C SER A 594 4.44 35.37 4.60
N PRO A 595 3.98 34.27 3.96
CA PRO A 595 2.77 33.57 4.38
C PRO A 595 2.92 32.92 5.75
N LEU A 596 1.90 33.06 6.60
CA LEU A 596 1.91 32.54 7.96
C LEU A 596 1.20 31.19 8.03
N THR A 597 1.77 30.19 8.71
CA THR A 597 1.14 28.86 8.86
C THR A 597 0.59 28.68 10.28
N ILE A 598 -0.68 28.29 10.39
CA ILE A 598 -1.33 28.05 11.69
C ILE A 598 -0.87 26.71 12.28
N ILE A 599 -0.02 26.70 13.30
CA ILE A 599 0.39 25.47 13.97
C ILE A 599 -0.65 24.97 15.00
N GLU A 600 -1.41 25.88 15.58
CA GLU A 600 -2.50 25.61 16.53
C GLU A 600 -3.63 26.64 16.33
N GLY A 601 -4.89 26.20 16.38
CA GLY A 601 -6.04 27.06 16.13
C GLY A 601 -6.75 26.87 14.79
N ASN A 602 -6.31 25.96 13.92
CA ASN A 602 -6.90 25.76 12.57
C ASN A 602 -8.43 25.64 12.56
N HIS A 603 -9.02 24.83 13.46
CA HIS A 603 -10.48 24.66 13.52
C HIS A 603 -11.19 25.92 14.00
N ARG A 604 -10.59 26.68 14.93
CA ARG A 604 -11.17 27.91 15.48
C ARG A 604 -11.12 29.04 14.46
N MET A 605 -9.98 29.19 13.78
CA MET A 605 -9.81 30.17 12.72
C MET A 605 -10.78 29.90 11.56
N ALA A 606 -10.87 28.65 11.12
CA ALA A 606 -11.82 28.27 10.07
C ALA A 606 -13.28 28.48 10.51
N ALA A 607 -13.62 28.17 11.76
CA ALA A 607 -14.97 28.38 12.27
C ALA A 607 -15.32 29.86 12.34
N ALA A 608 -14.41 30.72 12.82
CA ALA A 608 -14.60 32.16 12.81
C ALA A 608 -14.79 32.71 11.39
N MET A 609 -13.98 32.25 10.42
CA MET A 609 -14.16 32.63 9.02
C MET A 609 -15.45 32.09 8.36
N LEU A 610 -16.06 31.02 8.90
CA LEU A 610 -17.37 30.56 8.41
C LEU A 610 -18.50 31.45 8.92
N ILE A 611 -18.39 31.93 10.17
CA ILE A 611 -19.36 32.82 10.81
C ILE A 611 -19.30 34.20 10.16
N ASP A 612 -18.14 34.87 10.24
CA ASP A 612 -17.90 36.16 9.62
C ASP A 612 -16.41 36.29 9.22
N PRO A 613 -16.09 36.15 7.92
CA PRO A 613 -14.73 36.29 7.41
C PRO A 613 -14.09 37.64 7.73
N ALA A 614 -14.87 38.73 7.75
CA ALA A 614 -14.34 40.08 7.88
C ALA A 614 -13.84 40.38 9.29
N THR A 615 -14.50 39.81 10.30
CA THR A 615 -14.16 40.04 11.72
C THR A 615 -13.42 38.88 12.37
N ALA A 616 -13.14 37.80 11.62
CA ALA A 616 -12.48 36.59 12.14
C ALA A 616 -11.17 36.86 12.90
N HIS A 617 -10.38 37.86 12.47
CA HIS A 617 -9.14 38.27 13.15
C HIS A 617 -9.39 38.88 14.54
N GLN A 618 -10.55 39.51 14.77
CA GLN A 618 -10.86 40.20 16.03
C GLN A 618 -11.19 39.24 17.19
N HIS A 619 -11.45 37.97 16.88
CA HIS A 619 -11.81 36.96 17.86
C HIS A 619 -10.61 36.37 18.62
N PHE A 620 -9.37 36.60 18.17
CA PHE A 620 -8.20 35.91 18.69
C PHE A 620 -7.01 36.83 18.97
N SER A 621 -6.24 36.47 19.99
CA SER A 621 -4.85 36.88 20.20
C SER A 621 -3.93 36.00 19.37
N PHE A 622 -3.12 36.60 18.51
CA PHE A 622 -2.18 35.88 17.67
C PHE A 622 -0.77 35.88 18.25
N TYR A 623 -0.16 34.70 18.29
CA TYR A 623 1.24 34.51 18.65
C TYR A 623 1.98 34.00 17.42
N CYS A 624 2.97 34.73 16.93
CA CYS A 624 3.70 34.41 15.72
C CYS A 624 5.18 34.13 16.02
N GLY A 625 5.65 32.95 15.63
CA GLY A 625 7.06 32.58 15.67
C GLY A 625 7.74 32.89 14.35
N LEU A 626 8.71 33.80 14.34
CA LEU A 626 9.46 34.20 13.14
C LEU A 626 10.90 33.68 13.21
N SER A 627 11.39 33.15 12.09
CA SER A 627 12.82 32.81 11.93
C SER A 627 13.20 32.82 10.44
N PRO A 628 14.34 33.42 10.06
CA PRO A 628 14.86 33.30 8.69
C PRO A 628 15.08 31.84 8.25
N ASN A 629 15.29 30.93 9.21
CA ASN A 629 15.47 29.50 8.98
C ASN A 629 14.16 28.70 9.01
N MET A 630 13.00 29.36 9.08
CA MET A 630 11.70 28.67 9.15
C MET A 630 11.41 27.84 7.91
N THR A 631 12.04 28.13 6.76
CA THR A 631 12.02 27.25 5.56
C THR A 631 12.59 25.85 5.81
N ARG A 632 13.46 25.69 6.82
CA ARG A 632 13.97 24.38 7.27
C ARG A 632 12.97 23.61 8.12
N CYS A 633 11.90 24.25 8.59
CA CYS A 633 10.84 23.62 9.35
C CYS A 633 9.84 22.95 8.40
N CYS A 634 9.68 21.63 8.51
CA CYS A 634 8.78 20.87 7.64
C CYS A 634 7.30 21.31 7.75
N TRP A 635 6.94 22.03 8.83
CA TRP A 635 5.62 22.60 9.08
C TRP A 635 5.36 23.92 8.33
N TYR A 636 6.41 24.64 7.95
CA TYR A 636 6.31 25.89 7.19
C TYR A 636 6.52 25.66 5.69
N GLN A 637 7.57 24.91 5.34
CA GLN A 637 7.86 24.47 3.98
C GLN A 637 8.23 22.99 4.02
N THR A 638 7.47 22.16 3.33
CA THR A 638 7.72 20.72 3.30
C THR A 638 8.54 20.39 2.07
N ASP A 639 9.82 20.02 2.22
CA ASP A 639 10.72 19.59 1.13
C ASP A 639 11.53 18.31 1.48
N PHE A 640 12.43 17.89 0.59
CA PHE A 640 13.23 16.67 0.82
C PHE A 640 14.18 16.81 2.02
N SER A 641 14.83 17.97 2.17
CA SER A 641 15.84 18.22 3.20
C SER A 641 15.21 18.29 4.60
N THR A 642 14.07 18.96 4.71
CA THR A 642 13.29 19.10 5.95
C THR A 642 12.63 17.79 6.37
N LEU A 643 12.21 16.95 5.42
CA LEU A 643 11.65 15.62 5.73
C LEU A 643 12.71 14.59 6.12
N ALA A 644 13.90 14.63 5.52
CA ALA A 644 15.03 13.80 5.95
C ALA A 644 15.45 14.16 7.38
N ARG A 645 15.48 15.46 7.71
CA ARG A 645 15.71 15.96 9.07
C ARG A 645 14.64 15.47 10.05
N TYR A 646 13.36 15.56 9.65
CA TYR A 646 12.24 15.06 10.44
C TYR A 646 12.32 13.55 10.68
N ALA A 647 12.67 12.76 9.66
CA ALA A 647 12.86 11.32 9.78
C ALA A 647 14.04 10.97 10.72
N GLY A 648 15.15 11.70 10.60
CA GLY A 648 16.28 11.58 11.52
C GLY A 648 15.90 11.88 12.97
N ASN A 649 15.12 12.94 13.20
CA ASN A 649 14.58 13.28 14.52
C ASN A 649 13.60 12.20 15.04
N ILE A 650 12.76 11.62 14.17
CA ILE A 650 11.89 10.49 14.56
C ILE A 650 12.73 9.32 15.07
N VAL A 651 13.79 8.92 14.35
CA VAL A 651 14.64 7.80 14.72
C VAL A 651 15.38 8.09 16.01
N ARG A 652 15.98 9.28 16.13
CA ARG A 652 16.72 9.71 17.33
C ARG A 652 15.86 9.69 18.59
N TYR A 653 14.58 10.03 18.48
CA TYR A 653 13.65 10.09 19.63
C TYR A 653 12.61 8.97 19.66
N MET A 654 12.77 7.90 18.87
CA MET A 654 11.78 6.82 18.76
C MET A 654 11.65 6.02 20.06
N PHE A 655 12.77 5.87 20.78
CA PHE A 655 12.90 5.08 22.00
C PHE A 655 12.80 5.93 23.28
N HIS A 656 12.53 7.24 23.17
CA HIS A 656 12.31 8.09 24.33
C HIS A 656 10.91 7.83 24.90
N ASP A 657 10.85 7.27 26.11
CA ASP A 657 9.59 6.98 26.80
C ASP A 657 8.86 8.29 27.15
N ARG A 658 7.60 8.39 26.69
CA ARG A 658 6.79 9.61 26.76
C ARG A 658 6.34 9.95 28.18
N ASP A 659 6.30 8.98 29.07
CA ASP A 659 5.90 9.18 30.46
C ASP A 659 7.13 9.31 31.40
N PHE A 660 8.32 8.92 30.94
CA PHE A 660 9.58 8.95 31.71
C PHE A 660 9.98 10.36 32.19
N PHE A 661 9.90 11.37 31.32
CA PHE A 661 10.28 12.74 31.69
C PHE A 661 9.29 13.37 32.68
N ILE A 662 7.99 13.13 32.51
CA ILE A 662 6.98 13.62 33.46
C ILE A 662 7.20 12.95 34.83
N GLN A 663 7.50 11.65 34.86
CA GLN A 663 7.77 10.94 36.11
C GLN A 663 9.08 11.39 36.78
N ARG A 664 10.18 11.66 36.05
CA ARG A 664 11.42 12.21 36.62
C ARG A 664 11.25 13.65 37.12
N ILE A 665 10.52 14.50 36.40
CA ILE A 665 10.19 15.87 36.87
C ILE A 665 9.37 15.81 38.17
N LEU A 666 8.45 14.85 38.27
CA LEU A 666 7.67 14.61 39.48
C LEU A 666 8.51 14.10 40.66
N ARG A 667 9.58 13.34 40.39
CA ARG A 667 10.55 12.86 41.40
C ARG A 667 11.63 13.89 41.76
N GLY A 668 11.73 15.01 41.02
CA GLY A 668 12.74 16.05 41.25
C GLY A 668 14.12 15.73 40.70
N GLU A 669 14.25 14.74 39.80
CA GLU A 669 15.52 14.10 39.42
C GLU A 669 16.10 14.61 38.08
N MET A 670 15.83 15.85 37.64
CA MET A 670 16.23 16.34 36.31
C MET A 670 16.97 17.68 36.31
N SER A 671 18.07 17.74 35.54
CA SER A 671 18.84 18.96 35.26
C SER A 671 18.24 19.76 34.09
N ALA A 672 18.65 21.02 33.91
CA ALA A 672 18.16 21.88 32.82
C ALA A 672 18.56 21.37 31.41
N THR A 673 19.67 20.64 31.31
CA THR A 673 20.21 20.05 30.07
C THR A 673 19.37 18.86 29.60
N ASP A 674 18.92 17.99 30.52
CA ASP A 674 18.11 16.81 30.21
C ASP A 674 16.76 17.17 29.54
N ILE A 675 16.28 18.41 29.71
CA ILE A 675 14.97 18.88 29.22
C ILE A 675 15.06 19.51 27.83
N ARG A 676 16.21 20.06 27.47
CA ARG A 676 16.47 20.54 26.10
C ARG A 676 16.66 19.37 25.13
N GLU A 677 17.18 18.25 25.62
CA GLU A 677 17.33 17.02 24.83
C GLU A 677 16.05 16.16 24.80
N ALA A 678 15.16 16.31 25.79
CA ALA A 678 13.86 15.64 25.89
C ALA A 678 12.84 16.05 24.83
#